data_AF-A0A7Y0G2F4-F1
#
_entry.id   AF-A0A7Y0G2F4-F1
#
_cell.length_a   1.000
_cell.length_b   1.000
_cell.length_c   1.000
_cell.angle_alpha   90.00
_cell.angle_beta   90.00
_cell.angle_gamma   90.00
#
_symmetry.space_group_name_H-M   'P 1'
#
loop_
_entity.id
_entity.type
_entity.pdbx_description
1 polymer ?
#
loop_
_entity_poly.entity_id
_entity_poly.type
_entity_poly.pdbx_seq_one_letter_code
_entity_poly.pdbx_strand_id
1 'polypeptide(L)'
;MTSYAFKLSYSQISCSGCGISRIRGVDCPDCGHRPQPWEIDTAGRARREAAAQARELLAQPVTPLPNGPLGVPETLHAALFKRLATWCSGFFTAVAEAAQATDHGASDLKARVADFTELRAMVHNTDVRRPLKVLLTTLRELVAELTSMIDAYLAALLASTPLEAQKHGTQAQSHHDHAAELIKAANTTADGAHLLSAERDTARIQTILLARALRTYQVPDLLALDAAARDQLQGVTGSRGVDGSGVMFAIGQVLAQSIFDPERFREVMRLAYDVFRSNPEVLRTLAQEPVFESDFKRALHELFDGSMEAVHAVDHATHSRQAGRALLGVAMAQVEGPGQVIASALLLACGRKTAAYTNLRHKNATELITAAQQEPALRDLLDGLDNDLRTGRAHALVHYDDTGVVIERKKNTRTVVWRDVIDGVFQGYESIHACQLALWQAMGELGFTNFATEDLWSALGLTPEQMITVMLENSSYRDIAITPGEKHWKVEARTQSTPALSTHLGLIRLYLPAHVDELSFTVHQKDEVHTLAGPLAPWRDFATAPQDSEAKMMAYFRAQLSWTYDNAPVLSAQHVRRWTALQAAQTMDQAPAEAITRLRGFRDLAKFAGDEELAWALTGLIRHKRLGKTSAQATAELSRMHSWCSLSAVLPEWL
;
A
#
# COMPACT_ATOMS: atom_id res chain seq x y z
N MET A 1 9.94 -7.69 -21.17
CA MET A 1 9.46 -7.25 -22.50
C MET A 1 10.66 -7.19 -23.44
N THR A 2 10.54 -7.75 -24.63
CA THR A 2 11.57 -7.71 -25.67
C THR A 2 11.66 -6.30 -26.27
N SER A 3 12.86 -5.71 -26.29
CA SER A 3 13.11 -4.45 -27.00
C SER A 3 12.79 -4.63 -28.48
N TYR A 4 11.87 -3.81 -29.02
CA TYR A 4 11.58 -3.79 -30.44
C TYR A 4 12.52 -2.79 -31.13
N ALA A 5 13.53 -3.29 -31.84
CA ALA A 5 14.43 -2.45 -32.61
C ALA A 5 13.78 -2.12 -33.97
N PHE A 6 13.18 -0.94 -34.09
CA PHE A 6 12.67 -0.44 -35.37
C PHE A 6 13.80 -0.31 -36.39
N LYS A 7 13.66 -0.96 -37.55
CA LYS A 7 14.63 -0.91 -38.64
C LYS A 7 13.94 -0.48 -39.92
N LEU A 8 14.49 0.55 -40.55
CA LEU A 8 14.02 1.07 -41.82
C LEU A 8 15.19 1.20 -42.80
N SER A 9 15.03 0.62 -43.98
CA SER A 9 16.05 0.63 -45.03
C SER A 9 15.72 1.68 -46.09
N TYR A 10 16.76 2.32 -46.63
CA TYR A 10 16.65 3.33 -47.67
C TYR A 10 17.50 2.94 -48.87
N SER A 11 16.92 3.01 -50.07
CA SER A 11 17.63 2.76 -51.32
C SER A 11 18.57 3.92 -51.64
N GLN A 12 19.84 3.63 -51.91
CA GLN A 12 20.85 4.63 -52.27
C GLN A 12 21.17 4.63 -53.78
N ILE A 13 21.49 5.80 -54.32
CA ILE A 13 21.94 6.01 -55.71
C ILE A 13 23.11 7.02 -55.72
N SER A 14 23.95 6.98 -56.75
CA SER A 14 24.98 8.02 -56.94
C SER A 14 24.35 9.32 -57.45
N CYS A 15 24.72 10.45 -56.85
CA CYS A 15 24.24 11.77 -57.25
C CYS A 15 24.75 12.16 -58.64
N SER A 16 23.86 12.56 -59.54
CA SER A 16 24.20 13.05 -60.88
C SER A 16 24.99 14.37 -60.89
N GLY A 17 24.92 15.16 -59.81
CA GLY A 17 25.64 16.43 -59.68
C GLY A 17 27.07 16.28 -59.16
N CYS A 18 27.26 15.56 -58.05
CA CYS A 18 28.55 15.47 -57.34
C CYS A 18 29.11 14.04 -57.19
N GLY A 19 28.41 13.01 -57.65
CA GLY A 19 28.86 11.61 -57.60
C GLY A 19 28.71 10.88 -56.25
N ILE A 20 28.40 11.60 -55.16
CA ILE A 20 28.25 11.03 -53.81
C ILE A 20 26.99 10.17 -53.69
N SER A 21 27.04 9.12 -52.88
CA SER A 21 25.87 8.28 -52.56
C SER A 21 24.82 9.09 -51.80
N ARG A 22 23.60 9.16 -52.34
CA ARG A 22 22.44 9.80 -51.70
C ARG A 22 21.23 8.88 -51.71
N ILE A 23 20.24 9.19 -50.89
CA ILE A 23 18.97 8.46 -50.86
C ILE A 23 18.20 8.76 -52.16
N ARG A 24 17.67 7.70 -52.78
CA ARG A 24 16.84 7.81 -53.99
C ARG A 24 15.61 8.67 -53.71
N GLY A 25 15.33 9.64 -54.57
CA GLY A 25 14.14 10.50 -54.43
C GLY A 25 14.24 11.60 -53.36
N VAL A 26 15.44 11.85 -52.82
CA VAL A 26 15.73 12.93 -51.86
C VAL A 26 16.84 13.83 -52.41
N ASP A 27 16.79 15.13 -52.10
CA ASP A 27 17.82 16.10 -52.48
C ASP A 27 19.21 15.66 -52.00
N CYS A 28 20.24 15.90 -52.81
CA CYS A 28 21.61 15.60 -52.42
C CYS A 28 22.04 16.49 -51.24
N PRO A 29 22.49 15.92 -50.10
CA PRO A 29 22.87 16.71 -48.94
C PRO A 29 24.10 17.61 -49.18
N ASP A 30 24.99 17.23 -50.10
CA ASP A 30 26.23 17.97 -50.34
C ASP A 30 26.09 19.07 -51.41
N CYS A 31 25.39 18.80 -52.51
CA CYS A 31 25.30 19.73 -53.64
C CYS A 31 23.89 20.27 -53.91
N GLY A 32 22.89 19.87 -53.12
CA GLY A 32 21.49 20.31 -53.28
C GLY A 32 20.80 19.86 -54.57
N HIS A 33 21.41 18.94 -55.33
CA HIS A 33 20.83 18.46 -56.58
C HIS A 33 19.52 17.73 -56.31
N ARG A 34 18.44 18.21 -56.94
CA ARG A 34 17.07 17.69 -56.77
C ARG A 34 16.90 16.33 -57.45
N PRO A 35 16.04 15.45 -56.90
CA PRO A 35 15.75 14.15 -57.50
C PRO A 35 15.04 14.31 -58.85
N GLN A 36 15.43 13.48 -59.80
CA GLN A 36 14.84 13.46 -61.13
C GLN A 36 13.52 12.67 -61.17
N PRO A 37 12.58 12.95 -62.09
CA PRO A 37 11.26 12.30 -62.13
C PRO A 37 11.27 10.76 -62.21
N TRP A 38 12.35 10.16 -62.70
CA TRP A 38 12.51 8.70 -62.80
C TRP A 38 13.13 8.05 -61.55
N GLU A 39 13.56 8.83 -60.54
CA GLU A 39 14.11 8.33 -59.29
C GLU A 39 13.01 7.87 -58.31
N ILE A 40 12.10 7.03 -58.79
CA ILE A 40 10.97 6.54 -58.01
C ILE A 40 11.44 5.41 -57.08
N ASP A 41 11.23 5.60 -55.78
CA ASP A 41 11.30 4.55 -54.78
C ASP A 41 9.90 3.96 -54.58
N THR A 42 9.58 2.88 -55.30
CA THR A 42 8.26 2.23 -55.27
C THR A 42 7.95 1.65 -53.89
N ALA A 43 8.92 1.01 -53.25
CA ALA A 43 8.78 0.47 -51.89
C ALA A 43 8.61 1.60 -50.86
N GLY A 44 9.44 2.64 -50.94
CA GLY A 44 9.32 3.82 -50.07
C GLY A 44 8.03 4.62 -50.29
N ARG A 45 7.46 4.62 -51.51
CA ARG A 45 6.15 5.22 -51.80
C ARG A 45 5.03 4.39 -51.18
N ALA A 46 4.99 3.08 -51.41
CA ALA A 46 3.96 2.19 -50.86
C ALA A 46 3.92 2.24 -49.32
N ARG A 47 5.09 2.19 -48.67
CA ARG A 47 5.24 2.38 -47.22
C ARG A 47 4.64 3.70 -46.74
N ARG A 48 5.00 4.81 -47.38
CA ARG A 48 4.53 6.16 -47.00
C ARG A 48 3.03 6.31 -47.21
N GLU A 49 2.49 5.74 -48.27
CA GLU A 49 1.05 5.74 -48.54
C GLU A 49 0.29 4.96 -47.47
N ALA A 50 0.75 3.76 -47.12
CA ALA A 50 0.18 2.95 -46.04
C ALA A 50 0.19 3.70 -44.69
N ALA A 51 1.34 4.31 -44.35
CA ALA A 51 1.49 5.08 -43.12
C ALA A 51 0.60 6.33 -43.10
N ALA A 52 0.46 7.03 -44.22
CA ALA A 52 -0.43 8.19 -44.34
C ALA A 52 -1.91 7.82 -44.15
N GLN A 53 -2.36 6.74 -44.78
CA GLN A 53 -3.73 6.23 -44.62
C GLN A 53 -4.01 5.78 -43.19
N ALA A 54 -3.07 5.07 -42.56
CA ALA A 54 -3.20 4.67 -41.16
C ALA A 54 -3.22 5.89 -40.23
N ARG A 55 -2.42 6.92 -40.51
CA ARG A 55 -2.40 8.17 -39.74
C ARG A 55 -3.71 8.95 -39.86
N GLU A 56 -4.32 8.94 -41.03
CA GLU A 56 -5.65 9.54 -41.25
C GLU A 56 -6.72 8.86 -40.37
N LEU A 57 -6.70 7.52 -40.27
CA LEU A 57 -7.59 6.80 -39.36
C LEU A 57 -7.35 7.17 -37.89
N LEU A 58 -6.09 7.25 -37.47
CA LEU A 58 -5.74 7.63 -36.10
C LEU A 58 -6.24 9.05 -35.75
N ALA A 59 -6.21 9.96 -36.72
CA ALA A 59 -6.65 11.35 -36.58
C ALA A 59 -8.17 11.52 -36.54
N GLN A 60 -8.95 10.48 -36.86
CA GLN A 60 -10.41 10.57 -36.79
C GLN A 60 -10.87 10.85 -35.36
N PRO A 61 -11.86 11.73 -35.15
CA PRO A 61 -12.40 12.00 -33.83
C PRO A 61 -13.00 10.74 -33.24
N VAL A 62 -12.86 10.57 -31.92
CA VAL A 62 -13.50 9.49 -31.19
C VAL A 62 -15.01 9.61 -31.39
N THR A 63 -15.60 8.64 -32.07
CA THR A 63 -17.06 8.61 -32.25
C THR A 63 -17.69 8.09 -30.96
N PRO A 64 -18.71 8.76 -30.40
CA PRO A 64 -19.45 8.22 -29.28
C PRO A 64 -20.06 6.88 -29.68
N LEU A 65 -19.73 5.81 -28.97
CA LEU A 65 -20.47 4.57 -29.11
C LEU A 65 -21.91 4.86 -28.64
N PRO A 66 -22.95 4.38 -29.36
CA PRO A 66 -24.31 4.47 -28.85
C PRO A 66 -24.33 3.85 -27.46
N ASN A 67 -24.87 4.56 -26.46
CA ASN A 67 -24.91 4.14 -25.06
C ASN A 67 -25.23 2.64 -24.99
N GLY A 68 -24.19 1.83 -24.83
CA GLY A 68 -24.36 0.40 -24.67
C GLY A 68 -25.19 0.16 -23.41
N PRO A 69 -25.92 -0.96 -23.31
CA PRO A 69 -26.44 -1.38 -22.02
C PRO A 69 -25.26 -1.32 -21.05
N LEU A 70 -25.43 -0.63 -19.91
CA LEU A 70 -24.44 -0.41 -18.85
C LEU A 70 -23.71 -1.71 -18.53
N GLY A 71 -22.70 -2.02 -19.34
CA GLY A 71 -22.01 -3.29 -19.40
C GLY A 71 -20.89 -3.17 -18.42
N VAL A 72 -21.02 -3.92 -17.33
CA VAL A 72 -20.22 -3.89 -16.12
C VAL A 72 -18.76 -3.49 -16.39
N PRO A 73 -18.35 -2.28 -15.95
CA PRO A 73 -16.97 -1.79 -16.01
C PRO A 73 -15.91 -2.76 -15.46
N GLU A 74 -16.29 -3.73 -14.63
CA GLU A 74 -15.41 -4.77 -14.08
C GLU A 74 -14.81 -5.68 -15.15
N THR A 75 -15.50 -5.95 -16.25
CA THR A 75 -14.88 -6.76 -17.33
C THR A 75 -14.10 -5.90 -18.32
N LEU A 76 -14.25 -4.57 -18.28
CA LEU A 76 -13.62 -3.67 -19.23
C LEU A 76 -12.09 -3.79 -19.18
N HIS A 77 -11.50 -3.79 -17.99
CA HIS A 77 -10.04 -3.87 -17.86
C HIS A 77 -9.50 -5.22 -18.32
N ALA A 78 -10.12 -6.34 -17.91
CA ALA A 78 -9.71 -7.68 -18.33
C ALA A 78 -9.87 -7.87 -19.84
N ALA A 79 -10.98 -7.40 -20.41
CA ALA A 79 -11.22 -7.40 -21.85
C ALA A 79 -10.22 -6.52 -22.60
N LEU A 80 -9.93 -5.32 -22.07
CA LEU A 80 -8.98 -4.37 -22.64
C LEU A 80 -7.56 -4.94 -22.61
N PHE A 81 -7.08 -5.46 -21.48
CA PHE A 81 -5.73 -6.03 -21.38
C PHE A 81 -5.57 -7.25 -22.30
N LYS A 82 -6.56 -8.13 -22.36
CA LYS A 82 -6.55 -9.27 -23.29
C LYS A 82 -6.49 -8.81 -24.75
N ARG A 83 -7.29 -7.79 -25.11
CA ARG A 83 -7.30 -7.20 -26.46
C ARG A 83 -5.97 -6.49 -26.76
N LEU A 84 -5.43 -5.70 -25.84
CA LEU A 84 -4.17 -4.97 -25.98
C LEU A 84 -2.97 -5.91 -26.12
N ALA A 85 -2.89 -7.00 -25.35
CA ALA A 85 -1.80 -7.97 -25.46
C ALA A 85 -1.74 -8.59 -26.88
N THR A 86 -2.91 -8.95 -27.42
CA THR A 86 -3.03 -9.48 -28.78
C THR A 86 -2.73 -8.39 -29.82
N TRP A 87 -3.26 -7.18 -29.60
CA TRP A 87 -3.11 -6.04 -30.50
C TRP A 87 -1.66 -5.55 -30.61
N CYS A 88 -0.93 -5.39 -29.50
CA CYS A 88 0.46 -4.91 -29.50
C CYS A 88 1.36 -5.78 -30.38
N SER A 89 1.28 -7.11 -30.21
CA SER A 89 2.07 -8.04 -31.04
C SER A 89 1.71 -7.92 -32.52
N GLY A 90 0.42 -7.84 -32.85
CA GLY A 90 -0.06 -7.64 -34.22
C GLY A 90 0.35 -6.30 -34.82
N PHE A 91 0.37 -5.22 -34.03
CA PHE A 91 0.77 -3.89 -34.46
C PHE A 91 2.26 -3.84 -34.81
N PHE A 92 3.14 -4.37 -33.95
CA PHE A 92 4.58 -4.38 -34.23
C PHE A 92 4.96 -5.21 -35.46
N THR A 93 4.25 -6.32 -35.69
CA THR A 93 4.38 -7.12 -36.93
C THR A 93 3.95 -6.30 -38.15
N ALA A 94 2.78 -5.65 -38.09
CA ALA A 94 2.28 -4.83 -39.19
C ALA A 94 3.20 -3.63 -39.51
N VAL A 95 3.80 -2.99 -38.50
CA VAL A 95 4.80 -1.93 -38.69
C VAL A 95 6.07 -2.47 -39.37
N ALA A 96 6.56 -3.65 -38.97
CA ALA A 96 7.73 -4.27 -39.59
C ALA A 96 7.48 -4.63 -41.07
N GLU A 97 6.31 -5.19 -41.36
CA GLU A 97 5.90 -5.58 -42.71
C GLU A 97 5.67 -4.36 -43.61
N ALA A 98 5.04 -3.31 -43.08
CA ALA A 98 4.89 -2.04 -43.78
C ALA A 98 6.26 -1.39 -44.06
N ALA A 99 7.21 -1.48 -43.13
CA ALA A 99 8.58 -0.98 -43.33
C ALA A 99 9.31 -1.71 -44.47
N GLN A 100 8.98 -2.98 -44.72
CA GLN A 100 9.52 -3.81 -45.81
C GLN A 100 8.71 -3.70 -47.12
N ALA A 101 7.59 -2.97 -47.12
CA ALA A 101 6.67 -2.81 -48.24
C ALA A 101 6.14 -4.16 -48.80
N THR A 102 5.77 -5.09 -47.92
CA THR A 102 5.09 -6.33 -48.33
C THR A 102 3.65 -6.06 -48.79
N ASP A 103 3.08 -6.95 -49.62
CA ASP A 103 1.73 -6.78 -50.17
C ASP A 103 0.63 -6.70 -49.09
N HIS A 104 0.83 -7.36 -47.94
CA HIS A 104 -0.14 -7.41 -46.84
C HIS A 104 0.15 -6.39 -45.72
N GLY A 105 1.39 -5.86 -45.63
CA GLY A 105 1.77 -4.97 -44.53
C GLY A 105 0.98 -3.67 -44.49
N ALA A 106 0.55 -3.16 -45.65
CA ALA A 106 -0.26 -1.95 -45.74
C ALA A 106 -1.70 -2.15 -45.22
N SER A 107 -2.35 -3.27 -45.59
CA SER A 107 -3.70 -3.60 -45.11
C SER A 107 -3.70 -3.91 -43.62
N ASP A 108 -2.68 -4.63 -43.15
CA ASP A 108 -2.59 -5.06 -41.76
C ASP A 108 -2.30 -3.87 -40.84
N LEU A 109 -1.44 -2.94 -41.25
CA LEU A 109 -1.20 -1.70 -40.50
C LEU A 109 -2.48 -0.88 -40.36
N LYS A 110 -3.25 -0.75 -41.45
CA LYS A 110 -4.52 -0.04 -41.45
C LYS A 110 -5.55 -0.72 -40.53
N ALA A 111 -5.65 -2.04 -40.60
CA ALA A 111 -6.55 -2.83 -39.74
C ALA A 111 -6.19 -2.68 -38.25
N ARG A 112 -4.89 -2.72 -37.91
CA ARG A 112 -4.44 -2.55 -36.51
C ARG A 112 -4.69 -1.14 -35.97
N VAL A 113 -4.56 -0.11 -36.80
CA VAL A 113 -4.92 1.25 -36.36
C VAL A 113 -6.45 1.38 -36.21
N ALA A 114 -7.24 0.78 -37.10
CA ALA A 114 -8.70 0.73 -36.93
C ALA A 114 -9.11 0.02 -35.63
N ASP A 115 -8.57 -1.17 -35.35
CA ASP A 115 -8.78 -1.90 -34.09
C ASP A 115 -8.47 -1.01 -32.87
N PHE A 116 -7.37 -0.25 -32.93
CA PHE A 116 -6.98 0.65 -31.86
C PHE A 116 -7.95 1.83 -31.70
N THR A 117 -8.48 2.39 -32.79
CA THR A 117 -9.46 3.48 -32.71
C THR A 117 -10.75 3.04 -32.01
N GLU A 118 -11.16 1.79 -32.17
CA GLU A 118 -12.29 1.21 -31.41
C GLU A 118 -11.97 1.07 -29.91
N LEU A 119 -10.78 0.59 -29.57
CA LEU A 119 -10.33 0.49 -28.17
C LEU A 119 -10.25 1.86 -27.52
N ARG A 120 -9.69 2.85 -28.24
CA ARG A 120 -9.64 4.25 -27.81
C ARG A 120 -11.05 4.79 -27.56
N ALA A 121 -11.99 4.54 -28.47
CA ALA A 121 -13.37 4.98 -28.30
C ALA A 121 -14.06 4.33 -27.10
N MET A 122 -13.84 3.04 -26.86
CA MET A 122 -14.39 2.33 -25.71
C MET A 122 -13.93 2.96 -24.38
N VAL A 123 -12.64 3.24 -24.23
CA VAL A 123 -12.07 3.82 -23.00
C VAL A 123 -12.52 5.28 -22.81
N HIS A 124 -12.52 6.09 -23.88
CA HIS A 124 -12.96 7.49 -23.79
C HIS A 124 -14.45 7.65 -23.48
N ASN A 125 -15.30 6.76 -24.01
CA ASN A 125 -16.75 6.82 -23.78
C ASN A 125 -17.17 6.22 -22.44
N THR A 126 -16.26 5.56 -21.71
CA THR A 126 -16.55 5.05 -20.36
C THR A 126 -16.47 6.19 -19.34
N ASP A 127 -17.49 6.32 -18.50
CA ASP A 127 -17.59 7.36 -17.47
C ASP A 127 -16.56 7.12 -16.35
N VAL A 128 -15.84 8.16 -15.93
CA VAL A 128 -14.75 8.05 -14.94
C VAL A 128 -15.28 8.37 -13.55
N ARG A 129 -15.65 7.32 -12.82
CA ARG A 129 -16.31 7.39 -11.51
C ARG A 129 -15.85 6.26 -10.59
N ARG A 130 -16.04 6.42 -9.29
CA ARG A 130 -15.76 5.38 -8.31
C ARG A 130 -16.69 4.17 -8.51
N PRO A 131 -16.23 2.95 -8.21
CA PRO A 131 -14.93 2.61 -7.63
C PRO A 131 -13.77 2.54 -8.63
N LEU A 132 -14.01 2.67 -9.93
CA LEU A 132 -13.01 2.42 -10.98
C LEU A 132 -12.33 3.69 -11.49
N LYS A 133 -12.46 4.81 -10.78
CA LYS A 133 -11.99 6.12 -11.22
C LYS A 133 -10.50 6.09 -11.56
N VAL A 134 -9.69 5.57 -10.65
CA VAL A 134 -8.23 5.48 -10.81
C VAL A 134 -7.85 4.57 -11.97
N LEU A 135 -8.49 3.40 -12.06
CA LEU A 135 -8.26 2.45 -13.14
C LEU A 135 -8.57 3.09 -14.50
N LEU A 136 -9.75 3.68 -14.67
CA LEU A 136 -10.17 4.30 -15.92
C LEU A 136 -9.34 5.53 -16.29
N THR A 137 -8.88 6.30 -15.31
CA THR A 137 -7.94 7.43 -15.53
C THR A 137 -6.62 6.90 -16.07
N THR A 138 -6.05 5.87 -15.42
CA THR A 138 -4.82 5.21 -15.87
C THR A 138 -4.98 4.59 -17.27
N LEU A 139 -6.14 3.99 -17.57
CA LEU A 139 -6.43 3.43 -18.89
C LEU A 139 -6.55 4.51 -19.98
N ARG A 140 -7.08 5.69 -19.65
CA ARG A 140 -7.12 6.84 -20.57
C ARG A 140 -5.72 7.37 -20.86
N GLU A 141 -4.87 7.49 -19.85
CA GLU A 141 -3.46 7.84 -20.02
C GLU A 141 -2.72 6.80 -20.88
N LEU A 142 -2.94 5.51 -20.61
CA LEU A 142 -2.37 4.42 -21.41
C LEU A 142 -2.77 4.53 -22.88
N VAL A 143 -4.05 4.78 -23.16
CA VAL A 143 -4.54 4.98 -24.54
C VAL A 143 -3.93 6.22 -25.19
N ALA A 144 -3.69 7.30 -24.44
CA ALA A 144 -3.02 8.50 -24.95
C ALA A 144 -1.55 8.22 -25.30
N GLU A 145 -0.83 7.47 -24.47
CA GLU A 145 0.55 7.05 -24.74
C GLU A 145 0.63 6.09 -25.93
N LEU A 146 -0.28 5.12 -26.03
CA LEU A 146 -0.35 4.24 -27.19
C LEU A 146 -0.70 5.01 -28.47
N THR A 147 -1.57 6.03 -28.39
CA THR A 147 -1.86 6.92 -29.54
C THR A 147 -0.58 7.64 -29.99
N SER A 148 0.18 8.20 -29.05
CA SER A 148 1.44 8.90 -29.32
C SER A 148 2.52 7.95 -29.87
N MET A 149 2.60 6.73 -29.34
CA MET A 149 3.45 5.66 -29.84
C MET A 149 3.13 5.32 -31.30
N ILE A 150 1.85 5.11 -31.63
CA ILE A 150 1.42 4.80 -33.00
C ILE A 150 1.78 5.97 -33.92
N ASP A 151 1.45 7.21 -33.56
CA ASP A 151 1.78 8.38 -34.41
C ASP A 151 3.29 8.51 -34.66
N ALA A 152 4.12 8.24 -33.64
CA ALA A 152 5.57 8.25 -33.77
C ALA A 152 6.09 7.13 -34.70
N TYR A 153 5.56 5.91 -34.61
CA TYR A 153 5.90 4.85 -35.57
C TYR A 153 5.44 5.18 -37.01
N LEU A 154 4.25 5.75 -37.17
CA LEU A 154 3.76 6.20 -38.47
C LEU A 154 4.63 7.35 -39.03
N ALA A 155 5.07 8.29 -38.18
CA ALA A 155 6.02 9.33 -38.55
C ALA A 155 7.38 8.76 -38.96
N ALA A 156 7.86 7.72 -38.28
CA ALA A 156 9.08 7.00 -38.66
C ALA A 156 8.96 6.33 -40.04
N LEU A 157 7.81 5.74 -40.36
CA LEU A 157 7.52 5.19 -41.69
C LEU A 157 7.37 6.30 -42.75
N LEU A 158 6.93 7.50 -42.37
CA LEU A 158 6.82 8.65 -43.26
C LEU A 158 8.16 9.35 -43.54
N ALA A 159 9.15 9.17 -42.66
CA ALA A 159 10.43 9.87 -42.71
C ALA A 159 11.18 9.69 -44.03
N SER A 160 11.74 10.80 -44.52
CA SER A 160 12.48 10.85 -45.79
C SER A 160 13.94 10.46 -45.61
N THR A 161 14.46 10.55 -44.38
CA THR A 161 15.86 10.25 -44.06
C THR A 161 15.98 9.24 -42.90
N PRO A 162 17.08 8.45 -42.86
CA PRO A 162 17.36 7.54 -41.76
C PRO A 162 17.41 8.23 -40.40
N LEU A 163 17.95 9.46 -40.34
CA LEU A 163 18.07 10.21 -39.09
C LEU A 163 16.70 10.61 -38.52
N GLU A 164 15.78 11.05 -39.37
CA GLU A 164 14.39 11.33 -38.99
C GLU A 164 13.67 10.06 -38.53
N ALA A 165 13.82 8.97 -39.28
CA ALA A 165 13.21 7.68 -38.93
C ALA A 165 13.70 7.16 -37.58
N GLN A 166 15.00 7.27 -37.32
CA GLN A 166 15.60 6.89 -36.03
C GLN A 166 15.07 7.78 -34.90
N LYS A 167 15.01 9.10 -35.10
CA LYS A 167 14.48 10.05 -34.11
C LYS A 167 13.04 9.68 -33.72
N HIS A 168 12.18 9.46 -34.71
CA HIS A 168 10.78 9.06 -34.46
C HIS A 168 10.66 7.66 -33.85
N GLY A 169 11.50 6.71 -34.26
CA GLY A 169 11.56 5.38 -33.65
C GLY A 169 11.97 5.43 -32.16
N THR A 170 12.94 6.27 -31.80
CA THR A 170 13.32 6.50 -30.39
C THR A 170 12.17 7.12 -29.60
N GLN A 171 11.47 8.10 -30.18
CA GLN A 171 10.28 8.69 -29.56
C GLN A 171 9.18 7.64 -29.34
N ALA A 172 8.94 6.78 -30.33
CA ALA A 172 7.95 5.71 -30.22
C ALA A 172 8.32 4.70 -29.10
N GLN A 173 9.60 4.34 -28.97
CA GLN A 173 10.07 3.47 -27.89
C GLN A 173 9.85 4.12 -26.51
N SER A 174 10.11 5.43 -26.38
CA SER A 174 9.85 6.16 -25.12
C SER A 174 8.39 6.10 -24.70
N HIS A 175 7.45 6.28 -25.63
CA HIS A 175 6.01 6.16 -25.36
C HIS A 175 5.61 4.72 -25.02
N HIS A 176 6.21 3.73 -25.69
CA HIS A 176 6.00 2.31 -25.37
C HIS A 176 6.46 1.95 -23.95
N ASP A 177 7.62 2.46 -23.53
CA ASP A 177 8.16 2.21 -22.19
C ASP A 177 7.27 2.87 -21.12
N HIS A 178 6.76 4.09 -21.36
CA HIS A 178 5.81 4.71 -20.46
C HIS A 178 4.47 3.97 -20.40
N ALA A 179 3.96 3.49 -21.54
CA ALA A 179 2.78 2.63 -21.60
C ALA A 179 2.95 1.33 -20.79
N ALA A 180 4.16 0.75 -20.75
CA ALA A 180 4.44 -0.44 -19.95
C ALA A 180 4.29 -0.17 -18.44
N GLU A 181 4.76 0.98 -17.95
CA GLU A 181 4.58 1.40 -16.55
C GLU A 181 3.09 1.64 -16.23
N LEU A 182 2.35 2.28 -17.15
CA LEU A 182 0.90 2.48 -16.99
C LEU A 182 0.13 1.15 -16.97
N ILE A 183 0.52 0.16 -17.77
CA ILE A 183 -0.07 -1.19 -17.72
C ILE A 183 0.16 -1.81 -16.33
N LYS A 184 1.37 -1.68 -15.78
CA LYS A 184 1.69 -2.19 -14.44
C LYS A 184 0.86 -1.48 -13.35
N ALA A 185 0.70 -0.16 -13.44
CA ALA A 185 -0.12 0.62 -12.52
C ALA A 185 -1.62 0.25 -12.60
N ALA A 186 -2.13 0.08 -13.82
CA ALA A 186 -3.52 -0.32 -14.06
C ALA A 186 -3.78 -1.75 -13.58
N ASN A 187 -2.87 -2.71 -13.82
CA ASN A 187 -2.96 -4.07 -13.26
C ASN A 187 -2.95 -4.05 -11.74
N THR A 188 -2.03 -3.30 -11.13
CA THR A 188 -1.95 -3.16 -9.67
C THR A 188 -3.29 -2.67 -9.11
N THR A 189 -3.88 -1.65 -9.73
CA THR A 189 -5.17 -1.09 -9.32
C THR A 189 -6.32 -2.10 -9.49
N ALA A 190 -6.39 -2.77 -10.65
CA ALA A 190 -7.40 -3.79 -10.93
C ALA A 190 -7.31 -4.99 -9.97
N ASP A 191 -6.10 -5.51 -9.72
CA ASP A 191 -5.85 -6.57 -8.75
C ASP A 191 -6.29 -6.14 -7.34
N GLY A 192 -6.13 -4.86 -7.00
CA GLY A 192 -6.59 -4.30 -5.74
C GLY A 192 -8.10 -4.36 -5.62
N ALA A 193 -8.81 -3.77 -6.58
CA ALA A 193 -10.26 -3.80 -6.62
C ALA A 193 -10.81 -5.24 -6.60
N HIS A 194 -10.20 -6.16 -7.37
CA HIS A 194 -10.61 -7.56 -7.42
C HIS A 194 -10.40 -8.30 -6.10
N LEU A 195 -9.28 -8.09 -5.42
CA LEU A 195 -9.03 -8.70 -4.11
C LEU A 195 -10.06 -8.24 -3.06
N LEU A 196 -10.42 -6.95 -3.10
CA LEU A 196 -11.44 -6.38 -2.21
C LEU A 196 -12.85 -6.92 -2.53
N SER A 197 -13.13 -7.27 -3.78
CA SER A 197 -14.45 -7.79 -4.16
C SER A 197 -14.60 -9.30 -3.97
N ALA A 198 -13.51 -10.06 -4.15
CA ALA A 198 -13.51 -11.51 -4.07
C ALA A 198 -13.49 -12.07 -2.65
N GLU A 199 -12.85 -11.38 -1.70
CA GLU A 199 -12.78 -11.79 -0.29
C GLU A 199 -13.97 -11.23 0.49
N ARG A 200 -14.61 -12.04 1.34
CA ARG A 200 -15.78 -11.61 2.15
C ARG A 200 -15.48 -11.47 3.64
N ASP A 201 -14.38 -12.07 4.10
CA ASP A 201 -13.92 -11.90 5.47
C ASP A 201 -13.22 -10.53 5.60
N THR A 202 -13.87 -9.57 6.25
CA THR A 202 -13.37 -8.20 6.41
C THR A 202 -12.00 -8.14 7.07
N ALA A 203 -11.72 -9.04 8.01
CA ALA A 203 -10.41 -9.10 8.67
C ALA A 203 -9.32 -9.64 7.73
N ARG A 204 -9.68 -10.55 6.82
CA ARG A 204 -8.78 -10.99 5.74
C ARG A 204 -8.55 -9.88 4.70
N ILE A 205 -9.57 -9.08 4.39
CA ILE A 205 -9.42 -7.91 3.52
C ILE A 205 -8.41 -6.92 4.12
N GLN A 206 -8.49 -6.64 5.41
CA GLN A 206 -7.53 -5.74 6.07
C GLN A 206 -6.10 -6.30 6.07
N THR A 207 -5.96 -7.60 6.28
CA THR A 207 -4.68 -8.32 6.14
C THR A 207 -4.10 -8.11 4.74
N ILE A 208 -4.92 -8.23 3.69
CA ILE A 208 -4.52 -7.97 2.30
C ILE A 208 -4.08 -6.52 2.09
N LEU A 209 -4.85 -5.56 2.60
CA LEU A 209 -4.53 -4.13 2.52
C LEU A 209 -3.21 -3.81 3.21
N LEU A 210 -2.98 -4.37 4.40
CA LEU A 210 -1.76 -4.17 5.17
C LEU A 210 -0.54 -4.80 4.47
N ALA A 211 -0.64 -6.04 4.00
CA ALA A 211 0.41 -6.69 3.22
C ALA A 211 0.74 -5.90 1.94
N ARG A 212 -0.28 -5.32 1.30
CA ARG A 212 -0.11 -4.47 0.13
C ARG A 212 0.54 -3.12 0.48
N ALA A 213 0.23 -2.54 1.63
CA ALA A 213 0.91 -1.35 2.13
C ALA A 213 2.40 -1.62 2.36
N LEU A 214 2.76 -2.71 3.05
CA LEU A 214 4.16 -3.13 3.25
C LEU A 214 4.92 -3.25 1.92
N ARG A 215 4.32 -3.92 0.92
CA ARG A 215 4.92 -4.05 -0.41
C ARG A 215 5.02 -2.73 -1.18
N THR A 216 4.01 -1.88 -1.10
CA THR A 216 3.98 -0.59 -1.80
C THR A 216 5.10 0.33 -1.29
N TYR A 217 5.32 0.33 0.03
CA TYR A 217 6.37 1.11 0.67
C TYR A 217 7.74 0.39 0.68
N GLN A 218 7.80 -0.87 0.24
CA GLN A 218 9.01 -1.70 0.21
C GLN A 218 9.70 -1.81 1.58
N VAL A 219 8.90 -2.00 2.62
CA VAL A 219 9.35 -2.06 4.02
C VAL A 219 9.13 -3.44 4.63
N PRO A 220 10.00 -3.88 5.56
CA PRO A 220 9.95 -5.23 6.11
C PRO A 220 8.88 -5.42 7.20
N ASP A 221 8.52 -4.37 7.93
CA ASP A 221 7.65 -4.45 9.11
C ASP A 221 6.81 -3.18 9.31
N LEU A 222 5.93 -3.20 10.32
CA LEU A 222 5.00 -2.11 10.62
C LEU A 222 5.68 -0.86 11.16
N LEU A 223 6.80 -0.97 11.87
CA LEU A 223 7.50 0.19 12.40
C LEU A 223 8.16 0.97 11.25
N ALA A 224 8.76 0.23 10.31
CA ALA A 224 9.29 0.79 9.08
C ALA A 224 8.17 1.37 8.20
N LEU A 225 7.02 0.70 8.09
CA LEU A 225 5.84 1.23 7.40
C LEU A 225 5.34 2.52 8.03
N ASP A 226 5.20 2.54 9.36
CA ASP A 226 4.76 3.72 10.08
C ASP A 226 5.70 4.90 9.86
N ALA A 227 7.01 4.70 9.96
CA ALA A 227 7.99 5.75 9.71
C ALA A 227 7.93 6.26 8.26
N ALA A 228 7.96 5.36 7.28
CA ALA A 228 7.97 5.74 5.85
C ALA A 228 6.67 6.44 5.42
N ALA A 229 5.53 5.98 5.94
CA ALA A 229 4.23 6.57 5.64
C ALA A 229 3.97 7.87 6.41
N ARG A 230 4.58 8.05 7.60
CA ARG A 230 4.55 9.33 8.33
C ARG A 230 5.23 10.46 7.56
N ASP A 231 6.31 10.18 6.83
CA ASP A 231 6.96 11.18 5.99
C ASP A 231 6.03 11.67 4.86
N GLN A 232 5.25 10.75 4.26
CA GLN A 232 4.23 11.13 3.26
C GLN A 232 3.05 11.86 3.88
N LEU A 233 2.60 11.41 5.05
CA LEU A 233 1.56 12.06 5.84
C LEU A 233 1.95 13.51 6.17
N GLN A 234 3.21 13.74 6.54
CA GLN A 234 3.74 15.08 6.78
C GLN A 234 3.68 15.98 5.55
N GLY A 235 3.90 15.42 4.35
CA GLY A 235 3.69 16.14 3.10
C GLY A 235 2.23 16.58 2.87
N VAL A 236 1.25 15.84 3.42
CA VAL A 236 -0.17 16.14 3.28
C VAL A 236 -0.66 17.11 4.36
N THR A 237 -0.33 16.88 5.63
CA THR A 237 -0.88 17.62 6.77
C THR A 237 0.05 18.72 7.29
N GLY A 238 1.32 18.70 6.90
CA GLY A 238 2.36 19.55 7.49
C GLY A 238 2.84 19.07 8.87
N SER A 239 2.32 17.94 9.38
CA SER A 239 2.69 17.38 10.67
C SER A 239 3.33 16.01 10.55
N ARG A 240 4.34 15.74 11.38
CA ARG A 240 5.13 14.51 11.33
C ARG A 240 4.32 13.23 11.56
N GLY A 241 3.10 13.30 12.08
CA GLY A 241 2.37 12.09 12.46
C GLY A 241 2.63 11.69 13.91
N VAL A 242 1.67 10.99 14.51
CA VAL A 242 1.91 10.22 15.75
C VAL A 242 2.22 8.77 15.46
N ASP A 243 2.76 8.02 16.42
CA ASP A 243 3.04 6.60 16.21
C ASP A 243 1.75 5.85 15.82
N GLY A 244 1.86 5.01 14.78
CA GLY A 244 0.75 4.30 14.16
C GLY A 244 0.05 5.07 13.04
N SER A 245 0.16 6.41 13.01
CA SER A 245 -0.52 7.24 12.00
C SER A 245 -0.07 6.97 10.57
N GLY A 246 1.19 6.59 10.40
CA GLY A 246 1.71 6.18 9.10
C GLY A 246 1.06 4.90 8.62
N VAL A 247 0.84 3.90 9.50
CA VAL A 247 0.21 2.62 9.11
C VAL A 247 -1.21 2.85 8.60
N MET A 248 -2.05 3.59 9.33
CA MET A 248 -3.42 3.87 8.89
C MET A 248 -3.45 4.71 7.63
N PHE A 249 -2.53 5.68 7.50
CA PHE A 249 -2.40 6.45 6.28
C PHE A 249 -2.03 5.56 5.09
N ALA A 250 -1.07 4.65 5.24
CA ALA A 250 -0.66 3.73 4.20
C ALA A 250 -1.80 2.80 3.77
N ILE A 251 -2.56 2.24 4.71
CA ILE A 251 -3.74 1.43 4.43
C ILE A 251 -4.80 2.25 3.70
N GLY A 252 -5.10 3.46 4.19
CA GLY A 252 -6.05 4.38 3.55
C GLY A 252 -5.65 4.76 2.13
N GLN A 253 -4.35 4.97 1.86
CA GLN A 253 -3.83 5.22 0.52
C GLN A 253 -4.01 4.02 -0.41
N VAL A 254 -3.74 2.80 0.07
CA VAL A 254 -3.94 1.57 -0.71
C VAL A 254 -5.42 1.36 -1.03
N LEU A 255 -6.31 1.61 -0.05
CA LEU A 255 -7.75 1.54 -0.23
C LEU A 255 -8.22 2.59 -1.25
N ALA A 256 -7.75 3.83 -1.13
CA ALA A 256 -8.11 4.91 -2.04
C ALA A 256 -7.62 4.66 -3.48
N GLN A 257 -6.43 4.09 -3.64
CA GLN A 257 -5.90 3.67 -4.94
C GLN A 257 -6.75 2.57 -5.57
N SER A 258 -7.41 1.74 -4.76
CA SER A 258 -8.16 0.57 -5.24
C SER A 258 -9.61 0.91 -5.60
N ILE A 259 -10.30 1.72 -4.80
CA ILE A 259 -11.76 1.95 -4.94
C ILE A 259 -12.23 3.41 -4.77
N PHE A 260 -11.33 4.35 -4.45
CA PHE A 260 -11.70 5.76 -4.28
C PHE A 260 -10.94 6.67 -5.26
N ASP A 261 -10.62 7.89 -4.83
CA ASP A 261 -9.76 8.89 -5.48
C ASP A 261 -8.63 9.29 -4.51
N PRO A 262 -7.38 8.86 -4.76
CA PRO A 262 -6.23 9.15 -3.89
C PRO A 262 -5.94 10.64 -3.71
N GLU A 263 -6.13 11.45 -4.76
CA GLU A 263 -5.81 12.88 -4.71
C GLU A 263 -6.81 13.60 -3.80
N ARG A 264 -8.09 13.33 -4.03
CA ARG A 264 -9.16 13.87 -3.20
C ARG A 264 -9.11 13.37 -1.77
N PHE A 265 -8.79 12.09 -1.55
CA PHE A 265 -8.59 11.55 -0.20
C PHE A 265 -7.54 12.36 0.57
N ARG A 266 -6.40 12.68 -0.06
CA ARG A 266 -5.36 13.53 0.56
C ARG A 266 -5.83 14.96 0.77
N GLU A 267 -6.57 15.52 -0.17
CA GLU A 267 -7.11 16.88 -0.05
C GLU A 267 -8.11 17.01 1.11
N VAL A 268 -9.09 16.12 1.19
CA VAL A 268 -10.08 16.09 2.29
C VAL A 268 -9.37 15.89 3.62
N MET A 269 -8.39 14.98 3.67
CA MET A 269 -7.61 14.74 4.88
C MET A 269 -6.86 16.00 5.34
N ARG A 270 -6.19 16.70 4.43
CA ARG A 270 -5.50 17.97 4.73
C ARG A 270 -6.48 19.01 5.26
N LEU A 271 -7.58 19.25 4.55
CA LEU A 271 -8.58 20.24 4.91
C LEU A 271 -9.24 19.92 6.26
N ALA A 272 -9.58 18.65 6.52
CA ALA A 272 -10.14 18.22 7.79
C ALA A 272 -9.15 18.39 8.94
N TYR A 273 -7.87 18.06 8.71
CA TYR A 273 -6.81 18.24 9.70
C TYR A 273 -6.64 19.73 10.06
N ASP A 274 -6.70 20.62 9.07
CA ASP A 274 -6.67 22.07 9.27
C ASP A 274 -7.84 22.57 10.15
N VAL A 275 -9.04 22.01 9.95
CA VAL A 275 -10.20 22.31 10.80
C VAL A 275 -9.98 21.82 12.22
N PHE A 276 -9.58 20.56 12.42
CA PHE A 276 -9.42 19.99 13.76
C PHE A 276 -8.33 20.69 14.56
N ARG A 277 -7.17 20.97 13.97
CA ARG A 277 -6.07 21.65 14.66
C ARG A 277 -6.35 23.12 15.00
N SER A 278 -7.35 23.73 14.35
CA SER A 278 -7.71 25.13 14.59
C SER A 278 -8.30 25.37 15.99
N ASN A 279 -8.82 24.33 16.65
CA ASN A 279 -9.44 24.43 17.96
C ASN A 279 -9.08 23.24 18.88
N PRO A 280 -7.86 23.23 19.45
CA PRO A 280 -7.38 22.11 20.25
C PRO A 280 -8.17 21.90 21.55
N GLU A 281 -8.79 22.94 22.12
CA GLU A 281 -9.60 22.79 23.35
C GLU A 281 -10.87 21.95 23.12
N VAL A 282 -11.48 22.06 21.94
CA VAL A 282 -12.61 21.21 21.57
C VAL A 282 -12.17 19.75 21.49
N LEU A 283 -11.00 19.48 20.89
CA LEU A 283 -10.46 18.12 20.83
C LEU A 283 -10.15 17.56 22.21
N ARG A 284 -9.60 18.38 23.13
CA ARG A 284 -9.40 17.98 24.54
C ARG A 284 -10.72 17.64 25.23
N THR A 285 -11.76 18.43 24.96
CA THR A 285 -13.10 18.21 25.54
C THR A 285 -13.70 16.91 25.02
N LEU A 286 -13.67 16.70 23.70
CA LEU A 286 -14.08 15.44 23.08
C LEU A 286 -13.31 14.25 23.64
N ALA A 287 -12.01 14.41 23.84
CA ALA A 287 -11.15 13.36 24.36
C ALA A 287 -11.48 12.94 25.81
N GLN A 288 -12.11 13.83 26.57
CA GLN A 288 -12.55 13.58 27.93
C GLN A 288 -13.95 12.94 28.01
N GLU A 289 -14.68 12.83 26.90
CA GLU A 289 -16.01 12.20 26.86
C GLU A 289 -15.88 10.71 26.50
N PRO A 290 -16.09 9.75 27.45
CA PRO A 290 -15.92 8.32 27.16
C PRO A 290 -16.87 7.79 26.08
N VAL A 291 -18.02 8.45 25.95
CA VAL A 291 -19.04 8.14 24.95
C VAL A 291 -18.54 8.47 23.54
N PHE A 292 -17.77 9.54 23.37
CA PHE A 292 -17.16 9.90 22.10
C PHE A 292 -16.11 8.88 21.67
N GLU A 293 -15.25 8.44 22.59
CA GLU A 293 -14.27 7.39 22.32
C GLU A 293 -14.93 6.09 21.83
N SER A 294 -16.01 5.67 22.51
CA SER A 294 -16.78 4.49 22.13
C SER A 294 -17.44 4.64 20.74
N ASP A 295 -18.07 5.78 20.46
CA ASP A 295 -18.69 6.05 19.17
C ASP A 295 -17.63 6.14 18.04
N PHE A 296 -16.47 6.74 18.31
CA PHE A 296 -15.38 6.86 17.34
C PHE A 296 -14.80 5.49 16.96
N LYS A 297 -14.56 4.62 17.94
CA LYS A 297 -14.11 3.23 17.71
C LYS A 297 -15.13 2.42 16.91
N ARG A 298 -16.42 2.54 17.25
CA ARG A 298 -17.49 1.90 16.48
C ARG A 298 -17.54 2.42 15.04
N ALA A 299 -17.46 3.73 14.85
CA ALA A 299 -17.46 4.37 13.54
C ALA A 299 -16.30 3.88 12.66
N LEU A 300 -15.13 3.57 13.24
CA LEU A 300 -14.00 3.00 12.50
C LEU A 300 -14.37 1.65 11.84
N HIS A 301 -14.93 0.73 12.63
CA HIS A 301 -15.34 -0.58 12.12
C HIS A 301 -16.49 -0.45 11.10
N GLU A 302 -17.54 0.32 11.43
CA GLU A 302 -18.68 0.54 10.54
C GLU A 302 -18.27 1.17 9.20
N LEU A 303 -17.25 2.02 9.21
CA LEU A 303 -16.74 2.67 8.00
C LEU A 303 -16.04 1.67 7.08
N PHE A 304 -15.17 0.83 7.63
CA PHE A 304 -14.49 -0.20 6.86
C PHE A 304 -15.49 -1.24 6.34
N ASP A 305 -16.32 -1.81 7.22
CA ASP A 305 -17.31 -2.82 6.86
C ASP A 305 -18.28 -2.30 5.81
N GLY A 306 -18.82 -1.10 6.00
CA GLY A 306 -19.74 -0.48 5.05
C GLY A 306 -19.10 -0.20 3.69
N SER A 307 -17.80 0.16 3.65
CA SER A 307 -17.09 0.32 2.38
C SER A 307 -16.94 -1.00 1.62
N MET A 308 -16.72 -2.11 2.33
CA MET A 308 -16.62 -3.45 1.73
C MET A 308 -18.00 -3.96 1.30
N GLU A 309 -19.04 -3.72 2.08
CA GLU A 309 -20.43 -3.97 1.67
C GLU A 309 -20.78 -3.22 0.37
N ALA A 310 -20.32 -1.98 0.22
CA ALA A 310 -20.50 -1.22 -1.02
C ALA A 310 -19.77 -1.85 -2.21
N VAL A 311 -18.52 -2.29 -2.02
CA VAL A 311 -17.74 -3.02 -3.06
C VAL A 311 -18.50 -4.28 -3.49
N HIS A 312 -18.89 -5.13 -2.55
CA HIS A 312 -19.61 -6.37 -2.87
C HIS A 312 -20.97 -6.12 -3.52
N ALA A 313 -21.69 -5.07 -3.11
CA ALA A 313 -22.97 -4.70 -3.68
C ALA A 313 -22.86 -4.29 -5.15
N VAL A 314 -21.75 -3.66 -5.56
CA VAL A 314 -21.49 -3.32 -6.96
C VAL A 314 -21.04 -4.55 -7.75
N ASP A 315 -20.08 -5.31 -7.23
CA ASP A 315 -19.45 -6.45 -7.92
C ASP A 315 -20.41 -7.62 -8.16
N HIS A 316 -21.34 -7.87 -7.23
CA HIS A 316 -22.32 -8.94 -7.36
C HIS A 316 -23.61 -8.53 -8.07
N ALA A 317 -23.71 -7.27 -8.52
CA ALA A 317 -24.92 -6.79 -9.19
C ALA A 317 -24.96 -7.21 -10.66
N THR A 318 -26.09 -7.79 -11.07
CA THR A 318 -26.33 -8.14 -12.48
C THR A 318 -26.60 -6.92 -13.37
N HIS A 319 -27.06 -5.81 -12.77
CA HIS A 319 -27.33 -4.54 -13.44
C HIS A 319 -27.31 -3.36 -12.46
N SER A 320 -27.12 -2.13 -12.95
CA SER A 320 -26.94 -0.92 -12.12
C SER A 320 -28.10 -0.66 -11.14
N ARG A 321 -29.34 -1.01 -11.52
CA ARG A 321 -30.50 -0.91 -10.62
C ARG A 321 -30.37 -1.80 -9.37
N GLN A 322 -29.77 -2.99 -9.48
CA GLN A 322 -29.57 -3.90 -8.35
C GLN A 322 -28.49 -3.33 -7.41
N ALA A 323 -27.35 -2.90 -7.97
CA ALA A 323 -26.27 -2.25 -7.22
C ALA A 323 -26.80 -1.00 -6.48
N GLY A 324 -27.42 -0.07 -7.21
CA GLY A 324 -27.92 1.18 -6.63
C GLY A 324 -28.96 0.97 -5.52
N ARG A 325 -29.85 -0.03 -5.66
CA ARG A 325 -30.81 -0.37 -4.59
C ARG A 325 -30.14 -0.91 -3.33
N ALA A 326 -29.11 -1.74 -3.48
CA ALA A 326 -28.33 -2.23 -2.33
C ALA A 326 -27.59 -1.07 -1.66
N LEU A 327 -26.97 -0.19 -2.45
CA LEU A 327 -26.21 0.96 -1.97
C LEU A 327 -27.06 2.02 -1.25
N LEU A 328 -28.37 2.12 -1.50
CA LEU A 328 -29.24 3.03 -0.72
C LEU A 328 -29.32 2.64 0.76
N GLY A 329 -29.26 1.35 1.08
CA GLY A 329 -29.20 0.89 2.48
C GLY A 329 -27.86 1.27 3.12
N VAL A 330 -26.77 1.03 2.39
CA VAL A 330 -25.41 1.37 2.79
C VAL A 330 -25.25 2.89 3.01
N ALA A 331 -25.79 3.72 2.11
CA ALA A 331 -25.77 5.18 2.23
C ALA A 331 -26.48 5.69 3.51
N MET A 332 -27.58 5.02 3.91
CA MET A 332 -28.28 5.37 5.14
C MET A 332 -27.44 5.05 6.38
N ALA A 333 -26.85 3.85 6.43
CA ALA A 333 -25.97 3.43 7.52
C ALA A 333 -24.72 4.32 7.62
N GLN A 334 -24.14 4.70 6.47
CA GLN A 334 -23.02 5.62 6.39
C GLN A 334 -23.33 6.99 7.00
N VAL A 335 -24.53 7.53 6.74
CA VAL A 335 -24.96 8.82 7.31
C VAL A 335 -25.25 8.73 8.81
N GLU A 336 -25.99 7.70 9.25
CA GLU A 336 -26.45 7.56 10.63
C GLU A 336 -25.38 7.04 11.59
N GLY A 337 -24.38 6.30 11.08
CA GLY A 337 -23.24 5.81 11.84
C GLY A 337 -22.04 6.76 11.75
N PRO A 338 -21.02 6.44 10.94
CA PRO A 338 -19.75 7.15 10.97
C PRO A 338 -19.85 8.60 10.47
N GLY A 339 -20.75 8.90 9.53
CA GLY A 339 -20.98 10.27 9.03
C GLY A 339 -21.46 11.23 10.12
N GLN A 340 -22.36 10.80 11.00
CA GLN A 340 -22.86 11.63 12.10
C GLN A 340 -21.77 11.96 13.12
N VAL A 341 -20.91 10.98 13.46
CA VAL A 341 -19.81 11.16 14.41
C VAL A 341 -18.82 12.21 13.90
N ILE A 342 -18.38 12.06 12.64
CA ILE A 342 -17.44 13.00 12.03
C ILE A 342 -18.06 14.38 11.82
N ALA A 343 -19.31 14.47 11.34
CA ALA A 343 -19.99 15.76 11.18
C ALA A 343 -20.13 16.51 12.51
N SER A 344 -20.41 15.81 13.60
CA SER A 344 -20.48 16.39 14.94
C SER A 344 -19.13 16.94 15.38
N ALA A 345 -18.05 16.17 15.21
CA ALA A 345 -16.70 16.60 15.56
C ALA A 345 -16.25 17.82 14.72
N LEU A 346 -16.50 17.82 13.41
CA LEU A 346 -16.17 18.95 12.53
C LEU A 346 -16.92 20.23 12.92
N LEU A 347 -18.23 20.12 13.19
CA LEU A 347 -19.06 21.27 13.60
C LEU A 347 -18.65 21.85 14.95
N LEU A 348 -18.18 21.02 15.87
CA LEU A 348 -17.61 21.47 17.14
C LEU A 348 -16.26 22.15 16.91
N ALA A 349 -15.38 21.52 16.13
CA ALA A 349 -14.03 22.03 15.87
C ALA A 349 -14.05 23.39 15.17
N CYS A 350 -14.91 23.60 14.18
CA CYS A 350 -15.07 24.89 13.51
C CYS A 350 -15.89 25.93 14.32
N GLY A 351 -16.40 25.56 15.50
CA GLY A 351 -17.17 26.45 16.38
C GLY A 351 -18.61 26.72 15.92
N ARG A 352 -19.09 26.05 14.86
CA ARG A 352 -20.47 26.23 14.36
C ARG A 352 -21.53 25.66 15.30
N LYS A 353 -21.17 24.64 16.08
CA LYS A 353 -21.96 24.12 17.20
C LYS A 353 -21.13 24.21 18.47
N THR A 354 -21.79 24.52 19.59
CA THR A 354 -21.16 24.63 20.92
C THR A 354 -21.82 23.71 21.96
N ALA A 355 -22.91 23.03 21.60
CA ALA A 355 -23.54 22.05 22.48
C ALA A 355 -22.61 20.83 22.64
N ALA A 356 -22.50 20.29 23.87
CA ALA A 356 -21.67 19.11 24.16
C ALA A 356 -21.94 17.94 23.20
N TYR A 357 -20.92 17.11 22.95
CA TYR A 357 -21.04 16.00 21.99
C TYR A 357 -22.13 15.01 22.39
N THR A 358 -22.26 14.71 23.68
CA THR A 358 -23.40 13.96 24.26
C THR A 358 -24.79 14.45 23.80
N ASN A 359 -24.98 15.75 23.55
CA ASN A 359 -26.23 16.27 23.02
C ASN A 359 -26.31 16.16 21.50
N LEU A 360 -25.19 16.36 20.79
CA LEU A 360 -25.14 16.29 19.32
C LEU A 360 -25.37 14.87 18.79
N ARG A 361 -24.84 13.85 19.45
CA ARG A 361 -25.04 12.44 19.05
C ARG A 361 -26.50 11.99 19.05
N HIS A 362 -27.37 12.66 19.79
CA HIS A 362 -28.81 12.39 19.83
C HIS A 362 -29.63 13.26 18.85
N LYS A 363 -28.98 14.19 18.13
CA LYS A 363 -29.64 14.98 17.09
C LYS A 363 -29.81 14.18 15.81
N ASN A 364 -30.68 14.68 14.94
CA ASN A 364 -30.88 14.11 13.62
C ASN A 364 -29.60 14.25 12.76
N ALA A 365 -29.06 13.13 12.27
CA ALA A 365 -27.89 13.09 11.41
C ALA A 365 -28.01 14.03 10.19
N THR A 366 -29.20 14.12 9.59
CA THR A 366 -29.44 15.02 8.45
C THR A 366 -29.27 16.49 8.81
N GLU A 367 -29.69 16.90 10.00
CA GLU A 367 -29.51 18.29 10.45
C GLU A 367 -28.04 18.62 10.65
N LEU A 368 -27.26 17.68 11.19
CA LEU A 368 -25.83 17.84 11.42
C LEU A 368 -25.06 17.90 10.11
N ILE A 369 -25.28 16.94 9.21
CA ILE A 369 -24.61 16.91 7.90
C ILE A 369 -24.99 18.13 7.06
N THR A 370 -26.27 18.51 7.03
CA THR A 370 -26.71 19.71 6.30
C THR A 370 -26.05 20.96 6.88
N ALA A 371 -25.97 21.08 8.22
CA ALA A 371 -25.31 22.21 8.85
C ALA A 371 -23.81 22.28 8.52
N ALA A 372 -23.15 21.13 8.42
CA ALA A 372 -21.75 21.04 8.02
C ALA A 372 -21.57 21.40 6.53
N GLN A 373 -22.36 20.83 5.62
CA GLN A 373 -22.31 21.13 4.19
C GLN A 373 -22.62 22.61 3.85
N GLN A 374 -23.40 23.30 4.69
CA GLN A 374 -23.68 24.73 4.55
C GLN A 374 -22.53 25.62 5.05
N GLU A 375 -21.64 25.11 5.90
CA GLU A 375 -20.51 25.85 6.44
C GLU A 375 -19.37 25.89 5.41
N PRO A 376 -18.93 27.07 4.93
CA PRO A 376 -17.91 27.17 3.88
C PRO A 376 -16.60 26.43 4.19
N ALA A 377 -16.19 26.41 5.46
CA ALA A 377 -14.97 25.72 5.89
C ALA A 377 -15.09 24.18 5.87
N LEU A 378 -16.31 23.64 5.85
CA LEU A 378 -16.57 22.20 5.94
C LEU A 378 -17.22 21.61 4.67
N ARG A 379 -17.65 22.47 3.74
CA ARG A 379 -18.50 22.08 2.60
C ARG A 379 -18.02 20.84 1.88
N ASP A 380 -16.76 20.83 1.46
CA ASP A 380 -16.20 19.78 0.60
C ASP A 380 -15.71 18.55 1.41
N LEU A 381 -15.72 18.62 2.74
CA LEU A 381 -15.25 17.54 3.63
C LEU A 381 -16.24 16.39 3.76
N LEU A 382 -17.51 16.62 3.44
CA LEU A 382 -18.62 15.69 3.62
C LEU A 382 -19.40 15.45 2.33
N ASP A 383 -18.82 15.69 1.16
CA ASP A 383 -19.47 15.31 -0.09
C ASP A 383 -19.66 13.79 -0.14
N GLY A 384 -20.70 13.37 -0.87
CA GLY A 384 -21.12 11.97 -0.95
C GLY A 384 -22.14 11.60 0.12
N LEU A 385 -22.20 12.33 1.24
CA LEU A 385 -23.25 12.17 2.25
C LEU A 385 -24.54 12.86 1.78
N ASP A 386 -25.33 12.14 0.99
CA ASP A 386 -26.58 12.63 0.42
C ASP A 386 -27.79 12.36 1.33
N ASN A 387 -28.27 13.43 1.97
CA ASN A 387 -29.44 13.39 2.84
C ASN A 387 -30.74 12.99 2.10
N ASP A 388 -30.82 13.22 0.79
CA ASP A 388 -31.97 12.84 -0.01
C ASP A 388 -32.02 11.33 -0.21
N LEU A 389 -30.88 10.69 -0.48
CA LEU A 389 -30.79 9.23 -0.57
C LEU A 389 -31.15 8.57 0.76
N ARG A 390 -30.66 9.09 1.89
CA ARG A 390 -31.03 8.62 3.24
C ARG A 390 -32.53 8.72 3.49
N THR A 391 -33.08 9.94 3.34
CA THR A 391 -34.47 10.26 3.70
C THR A 391 -35.45 9.52 2.79
N GLY A 392 -35.12 9.41 1.51
CA GLY A 392 -35.89 8.65 0.53
C GLY A 392 -36.06 7.19 0.95
N ARG A 393 -34.95 6.53 1.36
CA ARG A 393 -34.99 5.14 1.81
C ARG A 393 -35.71 4.97 3.16
N ALA A 394 -35.38 5.81 4.15
CA ALA A 394 -35.90 5.72 5.51
C ALA A 394 -37.43 5.89 5.59
N HIS A 395 -38.02 6.69 4.70
CA HIS A 395 -39.47 6.95 4.68
C HIS A 395 -40.22 6.25 3.54
N ALA A 396 -39.57 5.31 2.83
CA ALA A 396 -40.14 4.62 1.66
C ALA A 396 -40.66 5.57 0.56
N LEU A 397 -40.01 6.73 0.40
CA LEU A 397 -40.35 7.79 -0.56
C LEU A 397 -39.58 7.66 -1.88
N VAL A 398 -39.15 6.43 -2.22
CA VAL A 398 -38.31 6.14 -3.38
C VAL A 398 -39.04 5.27 -4.39
N HIS A 399 -38.97 5.70 -5.65
CA HIS A 399 -39.35 4.90 -6.81
C HIS A 399 -38.11 4.56 -7.61
N TYR A 400 -38.03 3.30 -8.07
CA TYR A 400 -36.88 2.79 -8.80
C TYR A 400 -37.24 2.65 -10.28
N ASP A 401 -36.66 3.51 -11.10
CA ASP A 401 -36.72 3.40 -12.56
C ASP A 401 -35.49 2.65 -13.10
N ASP A 402 -35.44 2.43 -14.41
CA ASP A 402 -34.35 1.69 -15.05
C ASP A 402 -33.04 2.49 -15.10
N THR A 403 -33.12 3.82 -15.04
CA THR A 403 -32.00 4.76 -15.18
C THR A 403 -31.51 5.34 -13.84
N GLY A 404 -32.32 5.28 -12.79
CA GLY A 404 -32.07 5.91 -11.51
C GLY A 404 -33.14 5.69 -10.44
N VAL A 405 -33.01 6.48 -9.38
CA VAL A 405 -33.94 6.57 -8.26
C VAL A 405 -34.65 7.92 -8.28
N VAL A 406 -35.97 7.89 -8.17
CA VAL A 406 -36.80 9.09 -7.99
C VAL A 406 -37.15 9.20 -6.51
N ILE A 407 -36.79 10.32 -5.90
CA ILE A 407 -37.02 10.62 -4.49
C ILE A 407 -38.13 11.66 -4.42
N GLU A 408 -39.29 11.24 -3.94
CA GLU A 408 -40.48 12.09 -3.86
C GLU A 408 -40.60 12.72 -2.47
N ARG A 409 -40.45 14.04 -2.37
CA ARG A 409 -40.72 14.77 -1.13
C ARG A 409 -41.97 15.60 -1.28
N LYS A 410 -42.60 15.94 -0.14
CA LYS A 410 -43.80 16.79 -0.08
C LYS A 410 -43.69 18.11 -0.87
N LYS A 411 -42.49 18.62 -1.12
CA LYS A 411 -42.25 19.91 -1.81
C LYS A 411 -41.32 19.83 -3.03
N ASN A 412 -40.70 18.67 -3.30
CA ASN A 412 -39.72 18.55 -4.39
C ASN A 412 -39.57 17.08 -4.81
N THR A 413 -39.36 16.84 -6.09
CA THR A 413 -39.00 15.52 -6.63
C THR A 413 -37.59 15.62 -7.20
N ARG A 414 -36.70 14.74 -6.76
CA ARG A 414 -35.32 14.66 -7.26
C ARG A 414 -35.08 13.31 -7.89
N THR A 415 -34.61 13.29 -9.12
CA THR A 415 -34.16 12.07 -9.80
C THR A 415 -32.64 12.02 -9.77
N VAL A 416 -32.09 10.88 -9.35
CA VAL A 416 -30.64 10.63 -9.28
C VAL A 416 -30.34 9.38 -10.10
N VAL A 417 -29.46 9.48 -11.09
CA VAL A 417 -29.11 8.32 -11.94
C VAL A 417 -28.25 7.32 -11.16
N TRP A 418 -28.32 6.04 -11.52
CA TRP A 418 -27.66 4.98 -10.74
C TRP A 418 -26.14 5.17 -10.59
N ARG A 419 -25.48 5.68 -11.63
CA ARG A 419 -24.04 6.02 -11.59
C ARG A 419 -23.68 7.11 -10.58
N ASP A 420 -24.58 8.07 -10.35
CA ASP A 420 -24.38 9.14 -9.36
C ASP A 420 -24.59 8.58 -7.94
N VAL A 421 -25.52 7.64 -7.76
CA VAL A 421 -25.71 6.94 -6.48
C VAL A 421 -24.46 6.14 -6.12
N ILE A 422 -23.94 5.36 -7.07
CA ILE A 422 -22.73 4.55 -6.85
C ILE A 422 -21.55 5.46 -6.50
N ASP A 423 -21.23 6.44 -7.35
CA ASP A 423 -20.09 7.34 -7.11
C ASP A 423 -20.22 8.11 -5.79
N GLY A 424 -21.42 8.61 -5.47
CA GLY A 424 -21.69 9.35 -4.24
C GLY A 424 -21.47 8.54 -2.96
N VAL A 425 -21.84 7.25 -2.94
CA VAL A 425 -21.61 6.39 -1.77
C VAL A 425 -20.12 6.14 -1.53
N PHE A 426 -19.36 5.83 -2.57
CA PHE A 426 -17.90 5.67 -2.46
C PHE A 426 -17.21 6.99 -2.09
N GLN A 427 -17.67 8.11 -2.64
CA GLN A 427 -17.19 9.45 -2.26
C GLN A 427 -17.48 9.75 -0.78
N GLY A 428 -18.63 9.33 -0.25
CA GLY A 428 -18.95 9.47 1.17
C GLY A 428 -17.97 8.68 2.05
N TYR A 429 -17.63 7.45 1.68
CA TYR A 429 -16.70 6.60 2.45
C TYR A 429 -15.29 7.19 2.41
N GLU A 430 -14.83 7.62 1.23
CA GLU A 430 -13.57 8.34 1.04
C GLU A 430 -13.47 9.57 1.95
N SER A 431 -14.50 10.43 1.92
CA SER A 431 -14.56 11.66 2.72
C SER A 431 -14.49 11.37 4.22
N ILE A 432 -15.26 10.39 4.71
CA ILE A 432 -15.29 10.04 6.12
C ILE A 432 -13.96 9.37 6.54
N HIS A 433 -13.37 8.46 5.74
CA HIS A 433 -12.07 7.86 6.05
C HIS A 433 -10.97 8.92 6.19
N ALA A 434 -10.93 9.87 5.26
CA ALA A 434 -9.97 10.97 5.28
C ALA A 434 -10.17 11.86 6.53
N CYS A 435 -11.40 12.24 6.84
CA CYS A 435 -11.72 13.03 8.03
C CYS A 435 -11.41 12.29 9.34
N GLN A 436 -11.68 10.99 9.40
CA GLN A 436 -11.42 10.18 10.59
C GLN A 436 -9.93 10.06 10.88
N LEU A 437 -9.12 9.82 9.84
CA LEU A 437 -7.66 9.79 9.95
C LEU A 437 -7.10 11.16 10.37
N ALA A 438 -7.63 12.25 9.81
CA ALA A 438 -7.26 13.61 10.19
C ALA A 438 -7.60 13.94 11.65
N LEU A 439 -8.78 13.54 12.11
CA LEU A 439 -9.22 13.71 13.50
C LEU A 439 -8.31 12.94 14.46
N TRP A 440 -8.02 11.67 14.14
CA TRP A 440 -7.13 10.86 14.96
C TRP A 440 -5.72 11.46 15.03
N GLN A 441 -5.17 11.91 13.90
CA GLN A 441 -3.88 12.58 13.85
C GLN A 441 -3.85 13.81 14.75
N ALA A 442 -4.87 14.67 14.67
CA ALA A 442 -4.96 15.87 15.49
C ALA A 442 -5.12 15.56 16.99
N MET A 443 -5.88 14.51 17.36
CA MET A 443 -6.01 14.08 18.76
C MET A 443 -4.71 13.46 19.30
N GLY A 444 -4.01 12.68 18.48
CA GLY A 444 -2.74 12.07 18.83
C GLY A 444 -1.68 13.12 19.16
N GLU A 445 -1.61 14.21 18.40
CA GLU A 445 -0.68 15.32 18.65
C GLU A 445 -0.90 16.02 19.99
N LEU A 446 -2.13 15.98 20.50
CA LEU A 446 -2.49 16.48 21.82
C LEU A 446 -2.19 15.46 22.94
N GLY A 447 -1.63 14.29 22.60
CA GLY A 447 -1.28 13.21 23.52
C GLY A 447 -2.42 12.21 23.77
N PHE A 448 -3.53 12.28 23.03
CA PHE A 448 -4.65 11.35 23.20
C PHE A 448 -4.53 10.15 22.26
N THR A 449 -3.82 9.12 22.72
CA THR A 449 -3.60 7.89 21.95
C THR A 449 -4.69 6.83 22.16
N ASN A 450 -5.51 6.95 23.21
CA ASN A 450 -6.54 5.96 23.58
C ASN A 450 -7.65 5.77 22.53
N PHE A 451 -7.83 6.76 21.64
CA PHE A 451 -8.78 6.73 20.53
C PHE A 451 -8.42 5.69 19.45
N ALA A 452 -7.17 5.21 19.45
CA ALA A 452 -6.68 4.16 18.55
C ALA A 452 -6.36 2.85 19.27
N THR A 453 -7.04 2.58 20.40
CA THR A 453 -7.00 1.33 21.18
C THR A 453 -5.66 1.03 21.87
N GLU A 454 -5.71 0.20 22.91
CA GLU A 454 -4.53 -0.28 23.65
C GLU A 454 -3.53 -1.02 22.74
N ASP A 455 -4.00 -1.52 21.58
CA ASP A 455 -3.24 -2.23 20.55
C ASP A 455 -3.68 -1.77 19.12
N LEU A 456 -2.81 -1.08 18.37
CA LEU A 456 -3.06 -0.46 17.04
C LEU A 456 -3.80 -1.37 16.03
N TRP A 457 -3.59 -2.67 16.07
CA TRP A 457 -4.21 -3.65 15.15
C TRP A 457 -5.65 -4.01 15.55
N SER A 458 -6.02 -3.87 16.81
CA SER A 458 -7.42 -4.04 17.23
C SER A 458 -8.31 -2.94 16.67
N ALA A 459 -7.76 -1.73 16.46
CA ALA A 459 -8.43 -0.65 15.73
C ALA A 459 -8.55 -0.94 14.23
N LEU A 460 -7.70 -1.80 13.66
CA LEU A 460 -7.98 -2.33 12.33
C LEU A 460 -9.14 -3.33 12.44
N GLY A 461 -9.19 -4.17 13.46
CA GLY A 461 -10.13 -5.30 13.54
C GLY A 461 -9.42 -6.62 13.26
N LEU A 462 -8.09 -6.61 13.33
CA LEU A 462 -7.23 -7.75 13.14
C LEU A 462 -7.01 -8.47 14.46
N THR A 463 -7.14 -9.79 14.42
CA THR A 463 -6.75 -10.63 15.55
C THR A 463 -5.21 -10.77 15.61
N PRO A 464 -4.64 -11.09 16.78
CA PRO A 464 -3.23 -11.44 16.91
C PRO A 464 -2.74 -12.49 15.90
N GLU A 465 -3.54 -13.53 15.65
CA GLU A 465 -3.24 -14.59 14.67
C GLU A 465 -3.12 -14.03 13.26
N GLN A 466 -4.02 -13.14 12.87
CA GLN A 466 -3.98 -12.49 11.55
C GLN A 466 -2.74 -11.61 11.42
N MET A 467 -2.38 -10.85 12.46
CA MET A 467 -1.15 -10.04 12.46
C MET A 467 0.11 -10.87 12.30
N ILE A 468 0.22 -11.98 13.05
CA ILE A 468 1.35 -12.91 12.92
C ILE A 468 1.40 -13.48 11.50
N THR A 469 0.24 -13.85 10.94
CA THR A 469 0.14 -14.36 9.56
C THR A 469 0.65 -13.34 8.55
N VAL A 470 0.19 -12.08 8.60
CA VAL A 470 0.65 -11.00 7.70
C VAL A 470 2.17 -10.84 7.75
N MET A 471 2.73 -10.87 8.96
CA MET A 471 4.16 -10.62 9.16
C MET A 471 5.04 -11.76 8.67
N LEU A 472 4.58 -12.99 8.85
CA LEU A 472 5.25 -14.17 8.31
C LEU A 472 5.12 -14.22 6.78
N GLU A 473 3.96 -13.91 6.21
CA GLU A 473 3.79 -13.83 4.75
C GLU A 473 4.69 -12.77 4.11
N ASN A 474 4.80 -11.58 4.72
CA ASN A 474 5.71 -10.53 4.25
C ASN A 474 7.18 -10.97 4.31
N SER A 475 7.48 -11.91 5.21
CA SER A 475 8.80 -12.52 5.37
C SER A 475 9.01 -13.77 4.53
N SER A 476 8.19 -13.98 3.48
CA SER A 476 8.25 -15.10 2.53
C SER A 476 7.89 -16.48 3.10
N TYR A 477 7.23 -16.54 4.25
CA TYR A 477 6.61 -17.78 4.73
C TYR A 477 5.25 -18.02 4.05
N ARG A 478 4.84 -19.28 3.97
CA ARG A 478 3.58 -19.73 3.36
C ARG A 478 2.94 -20.82 4.22
N ASP A 479 1.70 -21.18 3.91
CA ASP A 479 0.93 -22.25 4.59
C ASP A 479 0.97 -22.08 6.13
N ILE A 480 0.78 -20.84 6.60
CA ILE A 480 0.88 -20.50 8.02
C ILE A 480 -0.36 -21.01 8.75
N ALA A 481 -0.15 -21.85 9.75
CA ALA A 481 -1.18 -22.33 10.66
C ALA A 481 -0.85 -21.90 12.08
N ILE A 482 -1.81 -21.23 12.73
CA ILE A 482 -1.69 -20.81 14.13
C ILE A 482 -2.70 -21.62 14.93
N THR A 483 -2.21 -22.36 15.91
CA THR A 483 -3.03 -23.12 16.86
C THR A 483 -2.99 -22.41 18.21
N PRO A 484 -3.99 -21.57 18.53
CA PRO A 484 -4.05 -20.86 19.80
C PRO A 484 -4.40 -21.85 20.93
N GLY A 485 -3.66 -21.76 22.03
CA GLY A 485 -3.97 -22.39 23.31
C GLY A 485 -4.05 -21.33 24.41
N GLU A 486 -4.57 -21.70 25.59
CA GLU A 486 -4.82 -20.74 26.68
C GLU A 486 -3.54 -20.04 27.17
N LYS A 487 -2.40 -20.73 27.16
CA LYS A 487 -1.09 -20.21 27.58
C LYS A 487 0.05 -20.54 26.61
N HIS A 488 -0.20 -21.41 25.65
CA HIS A 488 0.81 -21.89 24.72
C HIS A 488 0.28 -21.80 23.31
N TRP A 489 0.95 -21.04 22.46
CA TRP A 489 0.59 -20.89 21.05
C TRP A 489 1.56 -21.67 20.18
N LYS A 490 1.03 -22.32 19.15
CA LYS A 490 1.84 -22.99 18.12
C LYS A 490 1.67 -22.29 16.79
N VAL A 491 2.77 -22.00 16.14
CA VAL A 491 2.83 -21.46 14.78
C VAL A 491 3.54 -22.48 13.92
N GLU A 492 2.92 -22.90 12.82
CA GLU A 492 3.52 -23.76 11.81
C GLU A 492 3.54 -23.02 10.49
N ALA A 493 4.65 -23.08 9.74
CA ALA A 493 4.75 -22.43 8.43
C ALA A 493 5.70 -23.17 7.49
N ARG A 494 5.71 -22.78 6.21
CA ARG A 494 6.64 -23.27 5.20
C ARG A 494 7.47 -22.15 4.61
N THR A 495 8.73 -22.43 4.28
CA THR A 495 9.60 -21.49 3.56
C THR A 495 10.49 -22.19 2.54
N GLN A 496 10.92 -21.43 1.53
CA GLN A 496 11.92 -21.87 0.55
C GLN A 496 13.33 -21.34 0.87
N SER A 497 13.45 -20.32 1.73
CA SER A 497 14.70 -19.72 2.17
C SER A 497 15.17 -20.29 3.52
N THR A 498 16.42 -20.03 3.89
CA THR A 498 16.92 -20.37 5.23
C THR A 498 16.10 -19.64 6.29
N PRO A 499 15.48 -20.35 7.25
CA PRO A 499 14.58 -19.75 8.20
C PRO A 499 15.35 -18.99 9.30
N ALA A 500 15.24 -17.67 9.30
CA ALA A 500 15.79 -16.83 10.37
C ALA A 500 14.82 -16.75 11.56
N LEU A 501 14.48 -17.89 12.18
CA LEU A 501 13.37 -17.99 13.15
C LEU A 501 13.54 -17.05 14.34
N SER A 502 14.76 -16.84 14.82
CA SER A 502 15.08 -15.95 15.94
C SER A 502 14.78 -14.48 15.63
N THR A 503 15.08 -14.04 14.41
CA THR A 503 14.75 -12.70 13.91
C THR A 503 13.23 -12.54 13.80
N HIS A 504 12.54 -13.53 13.24
CA HIS A 504 11.09 -13.49 13.08
C HIS A 504 10.34 -13.57 14.42
N LEU A 505 10.89 -14.26 15.43
CA LEU A 505 10.37 -14.21 16.79
C LEU A 505 10.35 -12.77 17.32
N GLY A 506 11.43 -12.01 17.09
CA GLY A 506 11.51 -10.60 17.42
C GLY A 506 10.40 -9.76 16.78
N LEU A 507 10.00 -10.10 15.56
CA LEU A 507 8.91 -9.47 14.82
C LEU A 507 7.54 -9.88 15.37
N ILE A 508 7.26 -11.17 15.48
CA ILE A 508 5.91 -11.66 15.80
C ILE A 508 5.53 -11.51 17.27
N ARG A 509 6.52 -11.47 18.18
CA ARG A 509 6.25 -11.40 19.64
C ARG A 509 5.46 -10.16 20.05
N LEU A 510 5.57 -9.08 19.29
CA LEU A 510 4.89 -7.81 19.58
C LEU A 510 3.38 -7.95 19.45
N TYR A 511 2.92 -8.96 18.72
CA TYR A 511 1.50 -9.20 18.46
C TYR A 511 0.92 -10.32 19.33
N LEU A 512 1.74 -11.00 20.13
CA LEU A 512 1.25 -12.09 20.98
C LEU A 512 0.46 -11.53 22.15
N PRO A 513 -0.73 -12.08 22.45
CA PRO A 513 -1.53 -11.64 23.59
C PRO A 513 -0.77 -11.75 24.92
N ALA A 514 -1.07 -10.86 25.86
CA ALA A 514 -0.44 -10.83 27.18
C ALA A 514 -0.62 -12.13 27.99
N HIS A 515 -1.68 -12.90 27.71
CA HIS A 515 -1.96 -14.16 28.41
C HIS A 515 -1.13 -15.36 27.90
N VAL A 516 -0.47 -15.25 26.75
CA VAL A 516 0.36 -16.33 26.20
C VAL A 516 1.68 -16.39 26.97
N ASP A 517 2.01 -17.51 27.58
CA ASP A 517 3.24 -17.68 28.35
C ASP A 517 4.38 -18.30 27.52
N GLU A 518 4.03 -19.15 26.55
CA GLU A 518 4.97 -19.90 25.72
C GLU A 518 4.57 -19.88 24.23
N LEU A 519 5.57 -19.97 23.36
CA LEU A 519 5.38 -20.05 21.92
C LEU A 519 6.29 -21.14 21.34
N SER A 520 5.75 -21.94 20.43
CA SER A 520 6.53 -22.82 19.55
C SER A 520 6.30 -22.45 18.09
N PHE A 521 7.37 -22.19 17.35
CA PHE A 521 7.36 -21.86 15.94
C PHE A 521 8.09 -22.96 15.14
N THR A 522 7.31 -23.77 14.42
CA THR A 522 7.78 -24.85 13.56
C THR A 522 7.77 -24.42 12.11
N VAL A 523 8.85 -24.65 11.39
CA VAL A 523 8.98 -24.30 9.97
C VAL A 523 9.45 -25.49 9.16
N HIS A 524 8.72 -25.79 8.10
CA HIS A 524 9.13 -26.78 7.10
C HIS A 524 9.90 -26.09 5.98
N GLN A 525 11.16 -26.49 5.78
CA GLN A 525 12.02 -26.05 4.70
C GLN A 525 12.40 -27.25 3.84
N LYS A 526 11.82 -27.36 2.63
CA LYS A 526 11.96 -28.54 1.77
C LYS A 526 11.57 -29.82 2.54
N ASP A 527 12.54 -30.68 2.87
CA ASP A 527 12.37 -31.94 3.59
C ASP A 527 12.81 -31.85 5.07
N GLU A 528 13.29 -30.68 5.52
CA GLU A 528 13.73 -30.44 6.89
C GLU A 528 12.66 -29.68 7.68
N VAL A 529 12.63 -29.93 9.00
CA VAL A 529 11.70 -29.28 9.93
C VAL A 529 12.52 -28.66 11.03
N HIS A 530 12.39 -27.35 11.16
CA HIS A 530 13.05 -26.57 12.20
C HIS A 530 12.05 -26.10 13.23
N THR A 531 12.39 -26.13 14.51
CA THR A 531 11.50 -25.73 15.60
C THR A 531 12.22 -24.77 16.55
N LEU A 532 11.65 -23.57 16.71
CA LEU A 532 12.07 -22.58 17.69
C LEU A 532 11.00 -22.50 18.80
N ALA A 533 11.34 -22.78 20.05
CA ALA A 533 10.38 -22.78 21.15
C ALA A 533 10.94 -22.17 22.44
N GLY A 534 10.07 -21.53 23.23
CA GLY A 534 10.46 -21.01 24.54
C GLY A 534 9.41 -20.12 25.22
N PRO A 535 9.73 -19.63 26.44
CA PRO A 535 8.84 -18.77 27.21
C PRO A 535 8.94 -17.31 26.76
N LEU A 536 7.82 -16.59 26.85
CA LEU A 536 7.70 -15.19 26.45
C LEU A 536 8.02 -14.20 27.57
N ALA A 537 7.94 -14.60 28.84
CA ALA A 537 8.21 -13.71 29.97
C ALA A 537 9.58 -13.00 29.89
N PRO A 538 10.70 -13.70 29.57
CA PRO A 538 12.00 -13.04 29.38
C PRO A 538 12.01 -11.99 28.25
N TRP A 539 11.23 -12.19 27.19
CA TRP A 539 11.09 -11.23 26.10
C TRP A 539 10.27 -9.99 26.50
N ARG A 540 9.27 -10.16 27.38
CA ARG A 540 8.49 -9.04 27.94
C ARG A 540 9.35 -8.18 28.87
N ASP A 541 10.20 -8.81 29.68
CA ASP A 541 11.19 -8.12 30.50
C ASP A 541 12.18 -7.35 29.62
N PHE A 542 12.62 -7.95 28.51
CA PHE A 542 13.45 -7.26 27.53
C PHE A 542 12.75 -6.05 26.91
N ALA A 543 11.47 -6.15 26.54
CA ALA A 543 10.72 -5.06 25.93
C ALA A 543 10.62 -3.84 26.87
N THR A 544 10.37 -4.07 28.16
CA THR A 544 10.20 -3.02 29.18
C THR A 544 11.51 -2.48 29.76
N ALA A 545 12.65 -3.13 29.50
CA ALA A 545 13.95 -2.65 29.98
C ALA A 545 14.38 -1.31 29.32
N PRO A 546 15.11 -0.43 30.04
CA PRO A 546 15.55 0.87 29.51
C PRO A 546 16.51 0.75 28.31
N GLN A 547 16.26 1.47 27.21
CA GLN A 547 16.94 1.33 25.91
C GLN A 547 18.48 1.40 25.96
N ASP A 548 19.07 2.35 26.70
CA ASP A 548 20.52 2.58 26.73
C ASP A 548 21.24 1.87 27.89
N SER A 549 20.60 0.89 28.52
CA SER A 549 21.13 0.26 29.74
C SER A 549 21.74 -1.12 29.52
N GLU A 550 22.76 -1.45 30.30
CA GLU A 550 23.24 -2.83 30.48
C GLU A 550 22.12 -3.81 30.84
N ALA A 551 21.09 -3.32 31.54
CA ALA A 551 19.90 -4.11 31.86
C ALA A 551 19.15 -4.58 30.61
N LYS A 552 19.11 -3.78 29.53
CA LYS A 552 18.54 -4.18 28.22
C LYS A 552 19.30 -5.37 27.64
N MET A 553 20.62 -5.31 27.66
CA MET A 553 21.48 -6.40 27.17
C MET A 553 21.37 -7.66 28.04
N MET A 554 21.33 -7.51 29.38
CA MET A 554 21.12 -8.66 30.27
C MET A 554 19.75 -9.32 30.04
N ALA A 555 18.69 -8.52 29.84
CA ALA A 555 17.36 -9.03 29.54
C ALA A 555 17.33 -9.73 28.16
N TYR A 556 18.05 -9.19 27.16
CA TYR A 556 18.22 -9.84 25.86
C TYR A 556 18.89 -11.21 25.99
N PHE A 557 19.99 -11.32 26.75
CA PHE A 557 20.67 -12.60 26.97
C PHE A 557 19.77 -13.61 27.67
N ARG A 558 19.01 -13.20 28.70
CA ARG A 558 18.03 -14.10 29.37
C ARG A 558 16.98 -14.60 28.39
N ALA A 559 16.49 -13.71 27.52
CA ALA A 559 15.48 -14.08 26.53
C ALA A 559 16.01 -15.05 25.48
N GLN A 560 17.24 -14.89 25.01
CA GLN A 560 17.84 -15.84 24.05
C GLN A 560 18.18 -17.18 24.69
N LEU A 561 18.68 -17.19 25.93
CA LEU A 561 19.05 -18.42 26.65
C LEU A 561 17.85 -19.30 27.01
N SER A 562 16.66 -18.72 27.18
CA SER A 562 15.47 -19.48 27.56
C SER A 562 14.80 -20.19 26.37
N TRP A 563 15.31 -20.00 25.16
CA TRP A 563 14.73 -20.55 23.93
C TRP A 563 15.62 -21.66 23.35
N THR A 564 14.97 -22.62 22.67
CA THR A 564 15.63 -23.71 21.95
C THR A 564 15.30 -23.67 20.47
N TYR A 565 16.29 -23.94 19.63
CA TYR A 565 16.19 -24.19 18.20
C TYR A 565 16.59 -25.65 17.94
N ASP A 566 15.71 -26.45 17.37
CA ASP A 566 15.90 -27.89 17.12
C ASP A 566 16.37 -28.66 18.37
N ASN A 567 15.75 -28.33 19.51
CA ASN A 567 16.08 -28.84 20.85
C ASN A 567 17.47 -28.45 21.40
N ALA A 568 18.23 -27.61 20.70
CA ALA A 568 19.47 -27.02 21.20
C ALA A 568 19.22 -25.57 21.68
N PRO A 569 19.91 -25.07 22.72
CA PRO A 569 19.78 -23.68 23.13
C PRO A 569 20.12 -22.70 21.99
N VAL A 570 19.29 -21.68 21.79
CA VAL A 570 19.52 -20.65 20.76
C VAL A 570 20.86 -19.95 20.97
N LEU A 571 21.22 -19.71 22.23
CA LEU A 571 22.49 -19.12 22.61
C LEU A 571 23.26 -20.05 23.56
N SER A 572 24.54 -20.27 23.29
CA SER A 572 25.40 -21.08 24.16
C SER A 572 25.91 -20.28 25.37
N ALA A 573 26.22 -20.98 26.46
CA ALA A 573 26.84 -20.39 27.66
C ALA A 573 28.17 -19.66 27.34
N GLN A 574 28.89 -20.07 26.29
CA GLN A 574 30.14 -19.41 25.86
C GLN A 574 29.94 -17.96 25.39
N HIS A 575 28.81 -17.66 24.73
CA HIS A 575 28.48 -16.28 24.32
C HIS A 575 28.29 -15.39 25.55
N VAL A 576 27.53 -15.88 26.53
CA VAL A 576 27.30 -15.22 27.82
C VAL A 576 28.61 -15.01 28.55
N ARG A 577 29.47 -16.05 28.58
CA ARG A 577 30.78 -16.02 29.23
C ARG A 577 31.70 -14.96 28.63
N ARG A 578 31.78 -14.89 27.31
CA ARG A 578 32.58 -13.86 26.62
C ARG A 578 32.06 -12.46 26.89
N TRP A 579 30.75 -12.22 26.70
CA TRP A 579 30.16 -10.90 26.92
C TRP A 579 30.34 -10.45 28.38
N THR A 580 30.03 -11.34 29.32
CA THR A 580 30.15 -11.07 30.75
C THR A 580 31.59 -10.77 31.14
N ALA A 581 32.58 -11.48 30.57
CA ALA A 581 33.99 -11.20 30.83
C ALA A 581 34.41 -9.80 30.37
N LEU A 582 33.97 -9.38 29.17
CA LEU A 582 34.23 -8.03 28.64
C LEU A 582 33.59 -6.94 29.51
N GLN A 583 32.33 -7.13 29.92
CA GLN A 583 31.62 -6.17 30.78
C GLN A 583 32.17 -6.14 32.21
N ALA A 584 32.54 -7.30 32.76
CA ALA A 584 33.14 -7.40 34.09
C ALA A 584 34.48 -6.65 34.13
N ALA A 585 35.31 -6.75 33.10
CA ALA A 585 36.57 -6.00 33.01
C ALA A 585 36.35 -4.48 33.08
N GLN A 586 35.37 -3.94 32.34
CA GLN A 586 35.02 -2.52 32.37
C GLN A 586 34.43 -2.10 33.73
N THR A 587 33.61 -2.97 34.33
CA THR A 587 32.99 -2.73 35.63
C THR A 587 34.02 -2.64 36.76
N MET A 588 35.19 -3.26 36.58
CA MET A 588 36.27 -3.23 37.55
C MET A 588 36.94 -1.86 37.70
N ASP A 589 36.67 -0.87 36.85
CA ASP A 589 37.17 0.50 37.03
C ASP A 589 36.22 1.39 37.85
N GLN A 590 35.01 0.89 38.13
CA GLN A 590 33.96 1.66 38.82
C GLN A 590 34.09 1.65 40.35
N ALA A 591 33.35 2.57 40.98
CA ALA A 591 33.26 2.67 42.43
C ALA A 591 32.73 1.35 43.04
N PRO A 592 33.21 0.91 44.23
CA PRO A 592 32.93 -0.42 44.76
C PRO A 592 31.45 -0.78 44.87
N ALA A 593 30.58 0.16 45.29
CA ALA A 593 29.15 -0.10 45.46
C ALA A 593 28.43 -0.37 44.12
N GLU A 594 28.75 0.41 43.08
CA GLU A 594 28.21 0.26 41.73
C GLU A 594 28.74 -1.01 41.08
N ALA A 595 30.06 -1.23 41.15
CA ALA A 595 30.71 -2.41 40.59
C ALA A 595 30.16 -3.72 41.17
N ILE A 596 29.97 -3.79 42.49
CA ILE A 596 29.42 -4.98 43.16
C ILE A 596 27.99 -5.25 42.70
N THR A 597 27.18 -4.21 42.52
CA THR A 597 25.79 -4.34 42.08
C THR A 597 25.71 -4.91 40.66
N ARG A 598 26.52 -4.38 39.73
CA ARG A 598 26.59 -4.87 38.34
C ARG A 598 27.14 -6.30 38.25
N LEU A 599 28.24 -6.59 38.95
CA LEU A 599 28.83 -7.94 39.00
C LEU A 599 27.86 -8.99 39.58
N ARG A 600 26.98 -8.61 40.52
CA ARG A 600 25.90 -9.50 41.00
C ARG A 600 24.91 -9.81 39.88
N GLY A 601 24.50 -8.80 39.12
CA GLY A 601 23.66 -8.99 37.94
C GLY A 601 24.26 -9.97 36.94
N PHE A 602 25.53 -9.80 36.59
CA PHE A 602 26.27 -10.73 35.74
C PHE A 602 26.34 -12.15 36.29
N ARG A 603 26.57 -12.29 37.60
CA ARG A 603 26.62 -13.60 38.25
C ARG A 603 25.26 -14.29 38.18
N ASP A 604 24.18 -13.54 38.35
CA ASP A 604 22.83 -14.09 38.27
C ASP A 604 22.48 -14.50 36.83
N LEU A 605 22.98 -13.78 35.82
CA LEU A 605 22.90 -14.20 34.41
C LEU A 605 23.74 -15.47 34.14
N ALA A 606 24.95 -15.58 34.69
CA ALA A 606 25.79 -16.77 34.56
C ALA A 606 25.12 -18.02 35.14
N LYS A 607 24.50 -17.89 36.33
CA LYS A 607 23.70 -18.96 36.92
C LYS A 607 22.52 -19.36 36.05
N PHE A 608 21.82 -18.37 35.48
CA PHE A 608 20.72 -18.62 34.56
C PHE A 608 21.17 -19.40 33.32
N ALA A 609 22.37 -19.11 32.81
CA ALA A 609 22.98 -19.82 31.68
C ALA A 609 23.52 -21.23 32.04
N GLY A 610 23.43 -21.65 33.31
CA GLY A 610 24.03 -22.91 33.79
C GLY A 610 25.56 -22.88 33.87
N ASP A 611 26.17 -21.70 33.86
CA ASP A 611 27.62 -21.51 33.86
C ASP A 611 28.17 -21.30 35.28
N GLU A 612 28.33 -22.40 36.01
CA GLU A 612 28.81 -22.40 37.39
C GLU A 612 30.24 -21.85 37.53
N GLU A 613 31.09 -22.09 36.52
CA GLU A 613 32.48 -21.61 36.52
C GLU A 613 32.54 -20.08 36.41
N LEU A 614 31.73 -19.49 35.53
CA LEU A 614 31.60 -18.04 35.41
C LEU A 614 30.98 -17.42 36.66
N ALA A 615 29.92 -18.04 37.21
CA ALA A 615 29.29 -17.57 38.44
C ALA A 615 30.27 -17.58 39.64
N TRP A 616 31.14 -18.60 39.71
CA TRP A 616 32.20 -18.68 40.70
C TRP A 616 33.24 -17.57 40.54
N ALA A 617 33.74 -17.36 39.32
CA ALA A 617 34.73 -16.33 39.03
C ALA A 617 34.20 -14.91 39.33
N LEU A 618 32.94 -14.63 39.00
CA LEU A 618 32.26 -13.36 39.34
C LEU A 618 32.09 -13.18 40.86
N THR A 619 31.86 -14.25 41.61
CA THR A 619 31.84 -14.21 43.07
C THR A 619 33.22 -13.81 43.63
N GLY A 620 34.30 -14.31 43.01
CA GLY A 620 35.67 -13.89 43.29
C GLY A 620 35.90 -12.39 43.04
N LEU A 621 35.44 -11.87 41.91
CA LEU A 621 35.53 -10.45 41.54
C LEU A 621 34.76 -9.54 42.51
N ILE A 622 33.53 -9.92 42.88
CA ILE A 622 32.73 -9.19 43.90
C ILE A 622 33.49 -9.11 45.22
N ARG A 623 34.07 -10.23 45.67
CA ARG A 623 34.85 -10.27 46.91
C ARG A 623 36.10 -9.39 46.83
N HIS A 624 36.79 -9.41 45.69
CA HIS A 624 37.95 -8.57 45.44
C HIS A 624 37.60 -7.08 45.53
N LYS A 625 36.54 -6.64 44.85
CA LYS A 625 36.05 -5.25 44.93
C LYS A 625 35.62 -4.84 46.33
N ARG A 626 34.97 -5.73 47.08
CA ARG A 626 34.50 -5.43 48.45
C ARG A 626 35.64 -5.26 49.46
N LEU A 627 36.69 -6.07 49.34
CA LEU A 627 37.75 -6.15 50.34
C LEU A 627 39.00 -5.33 50.00
N GLY A 628 39.14 -4.85 48.75
CA GLY A 628 40.28 -4.03 48.31
C GLY A 628 41.64 -4.75 48.36
N LYS A 629 41.65 -6.07 48.57
CA LYS A 629 42.86 -6.89 48.72
C LYS A 629 43.04 -7.78 47.49
N THR A 630 44.25 -7.79 46.95
CA THR A 630 44.74 -8.78 45.97
C THR A 630 45.06 -10.08 46.70
N SER A 631 44.11 -11.01 46.73
CA SER A 631 44.40 -12.40 47.08
C SER A 631 44.86 -13.15 45.83
N ALA A 632 45.73 -14.15 45.95
CA ALA A 632 46.15 -14.99 44.83
C ALA A 632 44.96 -15.62 44.08
N GLN A 633 43.88 -15.91 44.82
CA GLN A 633 42.60 -16.37 44.28
C GLN A 633 41.93 -15.31 43.39
N ALA A 634 41.89 -14.03 43.80
CA ALA A 634 41.31 -12.96 43.00
C ALA A 634 42.09 -12.70 41.70
N THR A 635 43.42 -12.80 41.74
CA THR A 635 44.27 -12.67 40.54
C THR A 635 44.05 -13.82 39.56
N ALA A 636 43.83 -15.04 40.06
CA ALA A 636 43.51 -16.20 39.22
C ALA A 636 42.14 -16.06 38.54
N GLU A 637 41.10 -15.61 39.26
CA GLU A 637 39.78 -15.39 38.67
C GLU A 637 39.77 -14.22 37.66
N LEU A 638 40.52 -13.15 37.92
CA LEU A 638 40.73 -12.07 36.94
C LEU A 638 41.43 -12.57 35.67
N SER A 639 42.44 -13.43 35.80
CA SER A 639 43.17 -14.00 34.67
C SER A 639 42.28 -14.93 33.83
N ARG A 640 41.41 -15.73 34.47
CA ARG A 640 40.39 -16.52 33.77
C ARG A 640 39.43 -15.62 33.00
N MET A 641 38.96 -14.54 33.63
CA MET A 641 38.06 -13.59 32.97
C MET A 641 38.70 -12.98 31.71
N HIS A 642 39.97 -12.59 31.78
CA HIS A 642 40.71 -12.11 30.61
C HIS A 642 40.82 -13.18 29.50
N SER A 643 41.03 -14.45 29.85
CA SER A 643 41.06 -15.54 28.86
C SER A 643 39.71 -15.74 28.16
N TRP A 644 38.60 -15.43 28.84
CA TRP A 644 37.26 -15.57 28.27
C TRP A 644 36.87 -14.41 27.34
N CYS A 645 37.54 -13.26 27.43
CA CYS A 645 37.36 -12.17 26.47
C CYS A 645 37.71 -12.59 25.02
N SER A 646 38.61 -13.56 24.86
CA SER A 646 39.08 -14.11 23.59
C SER A 646 38.36 -15.38 23.12
N LEU A 647 37.29 -15.82 23.79
CA LEU A 647 36.53 -16.99 23.33
C LEU A 647 35.93 -16.74 21.94
N SER A 648 35.98 -17.77 21.08
CA SER A 648 35.23 -17.75 19.82
C SER A 648 33.73 -17.74 20.13
N ALA A 649 33.00 -16.76 19.62
CA ALA A 649 31.56 -16.62 19.79
C ALA A 649 30.95 -16.37 18.40
N VAL A 650 31.07 -17.38 17.54
CA VAL A 650 30.43 -17.38 16.23
C VAL A 650 28.95 -17.62 16.46
N LEU A 651 28.12 -16.66 16.03
CA LEU A 651 26.68 -16.84 16.03
C LEU A 651 26.33 -17.93 15.01
N PRO A 652 25.38 -18.82 15.33
CA PRO A 652 24.88 -19.77 14.35
C PRO A 652 24.32 -19.09 13.10
N GLU A 653 24.39 -19.73 11.93
CA GLU A 653 23.88 -19.15 10.66
C GLU A 653 22.38 -18.84 10.66
N TRP A 654 21.62 -19.38 11.63
CA TRP A 654 20.18 -19.17 11.81
C TRP A 654 19.81 -18.03 12.79
N LEU A 655 20.81 -17.37 13.37
CA LEU A 655 20.72 -16.15 14.17
C LEU A 655 21.16 -14.95 13.33
#